data_AF-A0A1G1BWX9-F1
#
_entry.id   AF-A0A1G1BWX9-F1
#
_cell.length_a   1.000
_cell.length_b   1.000
_cell.length_c   1.000
_cell.angle_alpha   90.00
_cell.angle_beta   90.00
_cell.angle_gamma   90.00
#
_symmetry.space_group_name_H-M   'P 1'
#
loop_
_entity.id
_entity.type
_entity.pdbx_description
1 polymer ?
#
loop_
_entity_poly.entity_id
_entity_poly.type
_entity_poly.pdbx_seq_one_letter_code
_entity_poly.pdbx_strand_id
1 'polypeptide(L)'
;MRHAVFSLCLVVLCHTAWSQEEAGRVNVRLDDFSDAAHWSSARDAARLESEYVYYRTAALPEAGRAGDGLRWEFKLRDEKQRFSDVYGALRVDEPFERISVWVRNPAKKAISLWLKLVEADGSDYAPTPMGVPIGGTADWQKVEFSFDQYHVPNWSKDENDSLDLPLKNVVIVVHDLNPGEDYQLDVDDLEISRPAPEKVNVVKVTGPAAGTVDVGRDASLQLSLAAGETLRGDYSLFVRLMHDGKPYQAWRVAPPTPTGQWKTGEPVEMPAVTTHFARFAMGGTYEVQARLGWTNLTTEDGKETLMSLEVKPRQPGPAPRAEIRGHNGVPTLFIDGKPNAAMTYMTYNRQEPKYFGDFGKVGVNLATFSATSDFSYYNLAPPTWLAPDVFDYSQFDQRMVSILEANPNAYLFPRVYVSAPPWWCEKYPDEVAKQADETITKGGHYSGTPFAWPGSEKWRQDAGMALRKLIEHVRASPYADRVIGYHIASLHTEEWFHHNFWGNPPSYWGYDKASVAAFRKFLEKRYGTVEALRKAWNDPTVDFAAAAVPSKDDRVKTDLGFFRDPAKSQHVIDFYLYYNDIIVDTIEHFARLVKDVAGRECLFGAFYGYMFELSGSPEGGHLALERLLHCPDVDFLTAPSSYGFRPVGTGCSAFMSLTEAIKLHGKLWFNENDYRTHLVPQKKGVFDYVDLKNLDESVAVQKRELAHTICLGTGMWWFDMGGGWYDTPEFMAAIAEMNVVGEKSIRFDRSSAAEIAVVIDEESMCCRESRGALAGLLLYHQRNQLHRLGAPFDVVLLNDLEKLRPYKLYMFLNTFRLDAKQRAAIDAVVKKDGKTAVWVYAPGFVGDSLSDVGISSVTGITVAHSTEAKPLKITIADVDDDTTKGLTLNAGWGDNAGISPVFFCEDGAAKPLGVLEGIGKTGLAVKRFPNWTSVYCAAPNLPSWLLRSVARAAGVQILNETDDPLYANRSFLALHTNEAGERVLRFAAPTSLYEVFDHKQVARDALEVTVDLPAKHTAFYFRGTEEEWNRAGVK
;
A
#
# COMPACT_ATOMS: atom_id res chain seq x y z
N MET A 1 -27.30 -45.72 -30.29
CA MET A 1 -28.21 -46.61 -29.54
C MET A 1 -27.57 -46.87 -28.19
N ARG A 2 -28.20 -46.81 -27.02
CA ARG A 2 -29.46 -46.23 -26.53
C ARG A 2 -29.44 -46.61 -25.02
N HIS A 3 -29.77 -45.64 -24.15
CA HIS A 3 -30.25 -45.79 -22.75
C HIS A 3 -29.18 -46.04 -21.67
N ALA A 4 -29.17 -45.42 -20.48
CA ALA A 4 -30.10 -44.52 -19.74
C ALA A 4 -29.27 -43.80 -18.62
N VAL A 5 -29.29 -42.47 -18.43
CA VAL A 5 -30.26 -41.56 -17.75
C VAL A 5 -30.04 -41.39 -16.22
N PHE A 6 -29.55 -40.18 -15.86
CA PHE A 6 -29.87 -39.27 -14.73
C PHE A 6 -29.42 -39.48 -13.25
N SER A 7 -29.05 -38.31 -12.67
CA SER A 7 -28.93 -37.86 -11.24
C SER A 7 -27.49 -37.79 -10.70
N LEU A 8 -26.80 -36.64 -10.52
CA LEU A 8 -27.06 -35.27 -10.03
C LEU A 8 -26.89 -35.08 -8.50
N CYS A 9 -25.81 -34.37 -8.14
CA CYS A 9 -25.61 -33.39 -7.05
C CYS A 9 -25.76 -33.73 -5.55
N LEU A 10 -25.00 -32.95 -4.76
CA LEU A 10 -24.94 -32.78 -3.31
C LEU A 10 -24.23 -33.89 -2.50
N VAL A 11 -22.94 -33.65 -2.21
CA VAL A 11 -22.35 -34.05 -0.92
C VAL A 11 -22.18 -32.78 -0.12
N VAL A 12 -23.25 -32.40 0.61
CA VAL A 12 -23.15 -31.51 1.76
C VAL A 12 -22.47 -32.32 2.86
N LEU A 13 -21.35 -31.82 3.36
CA LEU A 13 -20.74 -32.30 4.60
C LEU A 13 -21.67 -31.92 5.76
N CYS A 14 -22.70 -32.72 6.01
CA CYS A 14 -23.34 -32.77 7.32
C CYS A 14 -22.44 -33.59 8.24
N HIS A 15 -21.67 -32.94 9.10
CA HIS A 15 -21.24 -33.58 10.34
C HIS A 15 -22.50 -33.85 11.16
N THR A 16 -22.88 -35.12 11.29
CA THR A 16 -23.94 -35.54 12.19
C THR A 16 -23.45 -35.37 13.63
N ALA A 17 -23.81 -34.25 14.26
CA ALA A 17 -23.71 -34.09 15.71
C ALA A 17 -24.67 -35.09 16.37
N TRP A 18 -24.15 -35.98 17.20
CA TRP A 18 -24.97 -36.85 18.04
C TRP A 18 -25.46 -36.03 19.25
N SER A 19 -26.71 -35.61 19.25
CA SER A 19 -27.33 -34.96 20.42
C SER A 19 -27.75 -36.02 21.46
N GLN A 20 -27.20 -35.97 22.67
CA GLN A 20 -27.80 -36.65 23.82
C GLN A 20 -28.82 -35.71 24.48
N GLU A 21 -30.09 -36.13 24.52
CA GLU A 21 -31.15 -35.42 25.27
C GLU A 21 -31.01 -35.74 26.77
N GLU A 22 -30.27 -34.92 27.51
CA GLU A 22 -30.43 -34.85 28.96
C GLU A 22 -31.51 -33.81 29.30
N ALA A 23 -32.59 -34.26 29.94
CA ALA A 23 -33.60 -33.45 30.63
C ALA A 23 -33.93 -32.08 29.98
N GLY A 24 -34.49 -32.08 28.76
CA GLY A 24 -35.06 -30.87 28.15
C GLY A 24 -34.05 -29.86 27.58
N ARG A 25 -32.78 -30.26 27.41
CA ARG A 25 -31.75 -29.51 26.69
C ARG A 25 -31.21 -30.29 25.48
N VAL A 26 -30.82 -29.54 24.46
CA VAL A 26 -30.09 -30.03 23.28
C VAL A 26 -28.64 -29.56 23.43
N ASN A 27 -27.72 -30.53 23.51
CA ASN A 27 -26.28 -30.26 23.49
C ASN A 27 -25.76 -30.31 22.05
N VAL A 28 -25.03 -29.29 21.66
CA VAL A 28 -24.31 -29.20 20.39
C VAL A 28 -22.83 -29.16 20.70
N ARG A 29 -22.10 -30.17 20.24
CA ARG A 29 -20.65 -30.18 20.34
C ARG A 29 -20.06 -29.13 19.40
N LEU A 30 -19.22 -28.26 19.96
CA LEU A 30 -18.45 -27.27 19.21
C LEU A 30 -17.11 -27.85 18.73
N ASP A 31 -16.44 -28.64 19.57
CA ASP A 31 -15.11 -29.18 19.26
C ASP A 31 -14.85 -30.44 20.10
N ASP A 32 -14.28 -31.48 19.49
CA ASP A 32 -13.79 -32.69 20.18
C ASP A 32 -12.28 -32.68 20.38
N PHE A 33 -11.60 -31.58 20.00
CA PHE A 33 -10.17 -31.38 20.14
C PHE A 33 -9.28 -32.39 19.39
N SER A 34 -9.83 -33.10 18.40
CA SER A 34 -9.06 -34.04 17.57
C SER A 34 -8.01 -33.35 16.69
N ASP A 35 -8.21 -32.09 16.30
CA ASP A 35 -7.22 -31.25 15.60
C ASP A 35 -6.61 -30.20 16.54
N ALA A 36 -5.50 -30.56 17.19
CA ALA A 36 -4.76 -29.66 18.06
C ALA A 36 -4.12 -28.46 17.33
N ALA A 37 -3.98 -28.50 15.99
CA ALA A 37 -3.40 -27.38 15.23
C ALA A 37 -4.36 -26.19 15.11
N HIS A 38 -5.66 -26.43 15.30
CA HIS A 38 -6.70 -25.39 15.34
C HIS A 38 -6.65 -24.54 16.62
N TRP A 39 -5.96 -25.01 17.65
CA TRP A 39 -5.84 -24.37 18.96
C TRP A 39 -4.46 -23.73 19.14
N SER A 40 -4.41 -22.39 19.22
CA SER A 40 -3.15 -21.63 19.23
C SER A 40 -3.04 -20.64 20.40
N SER A 41 -1.83 -20.16 20.67
CA SER A 41 -1.59 -19.15 21.70
C SER A 41 -2.04 -17.74 21.30
N ALA A 42 -2.42 -17.51 20.03
CA ALA A 42 -2.65 -16.20 19.43
C ALA A 42 -1.52 -15.16 19.66
N ARG A 43 -0.29 -15.63 19.95
CA ARG A 43 0.90 -14.80 20.19
C ARG A 43 1.90 -14.96 19.05
N ASP A 44 2.62 -13.89 18.75
CA ASP A 44 3.82 -13.97 17.90
C ASP A 44 4.98 -14.67 18.64
N ALA A 45 6.03 -15.03 17.88
CA ALA A 45 7.17 -15.77 18.41
C ALA A 45 7.94 -14.99 19.50
N ALA A 46 8.11 -13.68 19.34
CA ALA A 46 8.85 -12.86 20.31
C ALA A 46 8.11 -12.78 21.65
N ARG A 47 6.80 -12.59 21.60
CA ARG A 47 5.93 -12.59 22.77
C ARG A 47 5.92 -13.97 23.45
N LEU A 48 5.80 -15.05 22.68
CA LEU A 48 5.90 -16.42 23.21
C LEU A 48 7.21 -16.69 23.94
N GLU A 49 8.35 -16.31 23.37
CA GLU A 49 9.67 -16.48 24.00
C GLU A 49 9.83 -15.65 25.29
N SER A 50 9.23 -14.46 25.32
CA SER A 50 9.26 -13.58 26.49
C SER A 50 8.37 -14.07 27.64
N GLU A 51 7.18 -14.60 27.31
CA GLU A 51 6.17 -14.99 28.30
C GLU A 51 6.35 -16.42 28.79
N TYR A 52 6.92 -17.32 27.97
CA TYR A 52 7.01 -18.75 28.25
C TYR A 52 8.44 -19.30 28.18
N VAL A 53 8.71 -20.31 29.00
CA VAL A 53 9.84 -21.22 28.83
C VAL A 53 9.52 -22.22 27.72
N TYR A 54 8.28 -22.71 27.69
CA TYR A 54 7.69 -23.43 26.57
C TYR A 54 6.16 -23.31 26.61
N TYR A 55 5.53 -23.47 25.46
CA TYR A 55 4.08 -23.56 25.27
C TYR A 55 3.82 -24.58 24.16
N ARG A 56 2.98 -25.58 24.41
CA ARG A 56 2.71 -26.68 23.49
C ARG A 56 1.24 -27.10 23.55
N THR A 57 0.68 -27.32 22.38
CA THR A 57 -0.60 -27.99 22.17
C THR A 57 -0.34 -29.26 21.36
N ALA A 58 -0.94 -30.37 21.75
CA ALA A 58 -0.81 -31.64 21.05
C ALA A 58 -2.11 -32.44 21.15
N ALA A 59 -2.40 -33.27 20.15
CA ALA A 59 -3.51 -34.21 20.24
C ALA A 59 -3.27 -35.20 21.38
N LEU A 60 -4.34 -35.53 22.10
CA LEU A 60 -4.39 -36.49 23.17
C LEU A 60 -5.27 -37.66 22.72
N PRO A 61 -4.68 -38.73 22.16
CA PRO A 61 -5.46 -39.87 21.68
C PRO A 61 -6.22 -40.54 22.82
N GLU A 62 -7.43 -41.02 22.53
CA GLU A 62 -8.25 -41.79 23.49
C GLU A 62 -8.52 -41.05 24.82
N ALA A 63 -8.73 -39.72 24.76
CA ALA A 63 -9.06 -38.90 25.93
C ALA A 63 -10.32 -39.40 26.68
N GLY A 64 -11.27 -39.94 25.91
CA GLY A 64 -12.33 -40.82 26.40
C GLY A 64 -13.66 -40.14 26.77
N ARG A 65 -13.86 -38.85 26.46
CA ARG A 65 -15.19 -38.19 26.58
C ARG A 65 -15.91 -38.10 25.24
N ALA A 66 -15.26 -37.53 24.23
CA ALA A 66 -15.85 -37.37 22.89
C ALA A 66 -15.05 -38.02 21.76
N GLY A 67 -13.79 -38.40 22.02
CA GLY A 67 -12.88 -38.96 21.03
C GLY A 67 -11.43 -38.81 21.49
N ASP A 68 -10.62 -38.20 20.64
CA ASP A 68 -9.31 -37.64 21.03
C ASP A 68 -9.53 -36.34 21.83
N GLY A 69 -8.47 -35.72 22.35
CA GLY A 69 -8.55 -34.48 23.12
C GLY A 69 -7.37 -33.55 22.85
N LEU A 70 -7.29 -32.43 23.56
CA LEU A 70 -6.14 -31.52 23.55
C LEU A 70 -5.30 -31.71 24.80
N ARG A 71 -4.01 -31.98 24.65
CA ARG A 71 -3.02 -31.78 25.70
C ARG A 71 -2.40 -30.39 25.55
N TRP A 72 -2.53 -29.58 26.59
CA TRP A 72 -1.93 -28.26 26.67
C TRP A 72 -0.90 -28.20 27.79
N GLU A 73 0.36 -27.97 27.41
CA GLU A 73 1.51 -27.93 28.32
C GLU A 73 2.23 -26.59 28.20
N PHE A 74 2.51 -25.95 29.34
CA PHE A 74 3.21 -24.68 29.34
C PHE A 74 3.96 -24.43 30.65
N LYS A 75 4.93 -23.53 30.56
CA LYS A 75 5.69 -23.01 31.71
C LYS A 75 5.94 -21.53 31.54
N LEU A 76 5.44 -20.72 32.47
CA LEU A 76 5.57 -19.27 32.43
C LEU A 76 7.00 -18.83 32.75
N ARG A 77 7.50 -17.84 32.01
CA ARG A 77 8.78 -17.15 32.21
C ARG A 77 8.59 -15.79 32.88
N ASP A 78 7.57 -15.03 32.49
CA ASP A 78 7.32 -13.70 33.06
C ASP A 78 6.84 -13.80 34.51
N GLU A 79 7.61 -13.21 35.43
CA GLU A 79 7.30 -13.17 36.86
C GLU A 79 6.02 -12.40 37.20
N LYS A 80 5.47 -11.59 36.29
CA LYS A 80 4.21 -10.84 36.47
C LYS A 80 3.00 -11.57 35.91
N GLN A 81 3.18 -12.52 35.01
CA GLN A 81 2.08 -13.25 34.39
C GLN A 81 1.49 -14.27 35.38
N ARG A 82 0.15 -14.30 35.48
CA ARG A 82 -0.60 -15.21 36.38
C ARG A 82 -1.63 -16.07 35.64
N PHE A 83 -1.62 -16.01 34.31
CA PHE A 83 -2.55 -16.75 33.48
C PHE A 83 -1.90 -17.22 32.18
N SER A 84 -2.47 -18.25 31.57
CA SER A 84 -2.18 -18.71 30.22
C SER A 84 -3.50 -18.95 29.50
N ASP A 85 -3.51 -18.87 28.18
CA ASP A 85 -4.70 -19.07 27.35
C ASP A 85 -4.39 -19.84 26.08
N VAL A 86 -5.42 -20.47 25.52
CA VAL A 86 -5.42 -21.14 24.22
C VAL A 86 -6.70 -20.79 23.47
N TYR A 87 -6.55 -20.36 22.22
CA TYR A 87 -7.61 -19.83 21.36
C TYR A 87 -8.04 -20.88 20.35
N GLY A 88 -9.34 -21.15 20.28
CA GLY A 88 -9.98 -21.93 19.22
C GLY A 88 -10.85 -21.04 18.35
N ALA A 89 -10.58 -21.01 17.03
CA ALA A 89 -11.38 -20.26 16.06
C ALA A 89 -12.66 -21.04 15.72
N LEU A 90 -13.62 -21.04 16.64
CA LEU A 90 -14.85 -21.83 16.55
C LEU A 90 -16.02 -20.96 16.14
N ARG A 91 -16.81 -21.47 15.19
CA ARG A 91 -17.98 -20.79 14.63
C ARG A 91 -19.19 -20.99 15.54
N VAL A 92 -19.48 -20.00 16.39
CA VAL A 92 -20.70 -19.96 17.22
C VAL A 92 -21.61 -18.86 16.67
N ASP A 93 -22.56 -19.26 15.81
CA ASP A 93 -23.44 -18.34 15.07
C ASP A 93 -24.79 -18.08 15.74
N GLU A 94 -25.01 -18.80 16.83
CA GLU A 94 -26.29 -18.93 17.48
C GLU A 94 -26.06 -18.88 18.99
N PRO A 95 -26.93 -18.20 19.76
CA PRO A 95 -26.79 -18.12 21.19
C PRO A 95 -26.79 -19.52 21.82
N PHE A 96 -26.48 -19.58 23.11
CA PHE A 96 -26.59 -20.79 23.90
C PHE A 96 -27.03 -20.46 25.32
N GLU A 97 -27.55 -21.45 26.05
CA GLU A 97 -27.87 -21.28 27.47
C GLU A 97 -26.64 -21.53 28.32
N ARG A 98 -25.85 -22.56 27.98
CA ARG A 98 -24.57 -22.85 28.65
C ARG A 98 -23.51 -23.27 27.66
N ILE A 99 -22.25 -23.03 28.02
CA ILE A 99 -21.08 -23.59 27.37
C ILE A 99 -20.33 -24.44 28.39
N SER A 100 -19.88 -25.61 27.99
CA SER A 100 -19.22 -26.57 28.86
C SER A 100 -18.05 -27.23 28.19
N VAL A 101 -17.04 -27.58 28.97
CA VAL A 101 -15.83 -28.27 28.50
C VAL A 101 -15.39 -29.29 29.53
N TRP A 102 -14.88 -30.43 29.09
CA TRP A 102 -14.21 -31.36 29.99
C TRP A 102 -12.75 -30.99 30.14
N VAL A 103 -12.26 -30.95 31.38
CA VAL A 103 -10.85 -30.73 31.68
C VAL A 103 -10.32 -31.77 32.65
N ARG A 104 -9.05 -32.09 32.51
CA ARG A 104 -8.30 -32.93 33.44
C ARG A 104 -6.99 -32.24 33.76
N ASN A 105 -6.69 -32.12 35.05
CA ASN A 105 -5.45 -31.54 35.56
C ASN A 105 -4.62 -32.64 36.24
N PRO A 106 -3.74 -33.34 35.50
CA PRO A 106 -3.01 -34.50 36.03
C PRO A 106 -2.10 -34.16 37.21
N ALA A 107 -1.59 -32.92 37.24
CA ALA A 107 -0.71 -32.43 38.29
C ALA A 107 -1.45 -32.06 39.59
N LYS A 108 -2.79 -32.02 39.57
CA LYS A 108 -3.67 -31.66 40.70
C LYS A 108 -3.40 -30.28 41.31
N LYS A 109 -2.65 -29.43 40.61
CA LYS A 109 -2.29 -28.09 41.05
C LYS A 109 -3.54 -27.22 41.14
N ALA A 110 -3.63 -26.36 42.15
CA ALA A 110 -4.71 -25.40 42.24
C ALA A 110 -4.57 -24.37 41.11
N ILE A 111 -5.56 -24.32 40.23
CA ILE A 111 -5.71 -23.36 39.14
C ILE A 111 -7.18 -22.95 39.04
N SER A 112 -7.48 -21.88 38.32
CA SER A 112 -8.86 -21.48 38.01
C SER A 112 -9.08 -21.47 36.51
N LEU A 113 -10.08 -22.20 36.02
CA LEU A 113 -10.42 -22.28 34.59
C LEU A 113 -11.47 -21.25 34.22
N TRP A 114 -11.25 -20.49 33.15
CA TRP A 114 -12.22 -19.59 32.54
C TRP A 114 -12.47 -20.01 31.09
N LEU A 115 -13.68 -19.78 30.59
CA LEU A 115 -14.00 -19.80 29.16
C LEU A 115 -14.36 -18.38 28.72
N LYS A 116 -13.50 -17.73 27.94
CA LYS A 116 -13.70 -16.38 27.39
C LYS A 116 -14.23 -16.48 25.96
N LEU A 117 -15.12 -15.56 25.58
CA LEU A 117 -15.68 -15.46 24.24
C LEU A 117 -15.15 -14.21 23.55
N VAL A 118 -14.91 -14.28 22.24
CA VAL A 118 -14.39 -13.16 21.44
C VAL A 118 -15.28 -12.92 20.25
N GLU A 119 -15.74 -11.68 20.07
CA GLU A 119 -16.60 -11.27 18.96
C GLU A 119 -15.83 -11.09 17.65
N ALA A 120 -16.57 -10.98 16.54
CA ALA A 120 -16.04 -10.70 15.20
C ALA A 120 -15.16 -9.44 15.16
N ASP A 121 -15.55 -8.41 15.91
CA ASP A 121 -14.83 -7.14 15.98
C ASP A 121 -13.59 -7.20 16.92
N GLY A 122 -13.45 -8.28 17.70
CA GLY A 122 -12.37 -8.51 18.65
C GLY A 122 -12.67 -8.14 20.10
N SER A 123 -13.91 -7.78 20.46
CA SER A 123 -14.32 -7.55 21.85
C SER A 123 -14.33 -8.86 22.66
N ASP A 124 -13.88 -8.78 23.91
CA ASP A 124 -13.79 -9.91 24.85
C ASP A 124 -15.02 -9.94 25.77
N TYR A 125 -15.49 -11.14 26.12
CA TYR A 125 -16.52 -11.39 27.14
C TYR A 125 -16.10 -12.49 28.10
N ALA A 126 -16.29 -12.28 29.40
CA ALA A 126 -15.85 -13.19 30.45
C ALA A 126 -16.97 -13.51 31.46
N PRO A 127 -17.01 -14.73 32.04
CA PRO A 127 -18.04 -15.12 32.99
C PRO A 127 -17.83 -14.52 34.40
N THR A 128 -18.92 -14.25 35.11
CA THR A 128 -18.95 -13.79 36.51
C THR A 128 -19.77 -14.74 37.40
N PRO A 129 -19.23 -15.23 38.55
CA PRO A 129 -17.89 -14.98 39.08
C PRO A 129 -16.79 -15.56 38.19
N MET A 130 -15.61 -14.94 38.25
CA MET A 130 -14.51 -15.26 37.36
C MET A 130 -13.88 -16.61 37.74
N GLY A 131 -14.16 -17.61 36.91
CA GLY A 131 -13.47 -18.89 36.92
C GLY A 131 -14.02 -19.96 37.86
N VAL A 132 -13.75 -21.20 37.48
CA VAL A 132 -14.07 -22.40 38.24
C VAL A 132 -12.77 -22.99 38.78
N PRO A 133 -12.63 -23.17 40.11
CA PRO A 133 -11.43 -23.79 40.68
C PRO A 133 -11.27 -25.23 40.20
N ILE A 134 -10.11 -25.55 39.65
CA ILE A 134 -9.70 -26.88 39.17
C ILE A 134 -8.43 -27.28 39.93
N GLY A 135 -8.47 -28.42 40.62
CA GLY A 135 -7.36 -28.89 41.44
C GLY A 135 -7.78 -29.98 42.43
N GLY A 136 -6.81 -30.63 43.08
CA GLY A 136 -7.08 -31.66 44.10
C GLY A 136 -7.51 -33.04 43.58
N THR A 137 -7.94 -33.16 42.32
CA THR A 137 -8.14 -34.44 41.60
C THR A 137 -7.43 -34.44 40.25
N ALA A 138 -7.10 -35.64 39.76
CA ALA A 138 -6.60 -35.88 38.41
C ALA A 138 -7.66 -36.53 37.50
N ASP A 139 -8.91 -36.64 37.98
CA ASP A 139 -10.03 -37.12 37.19
C ASP A 139 -10.55 -36.01 36.27
N TRP A 140 -11.22 -36.40 35.19
CA TRP A 140 -11.93 -35.50 34.30
C TRP A 140 -13.08 -34.79 35.03
N GLN A 141 -13.17 -33.48 34.86
CA GLN A 141 -14.21 -32.61 35.41
C GLN A 141 -14.91 -31.86 34.27
N LYS A 142 -16.25 -31.86 34.26
CA LYS A 142 -17.01 -31.00 33.34
C LYS A 142 -17.13 -29.63 33.98
N VAL A 143 -16.64 -28.60 33.30
CA VAL A 143 -16.75 -27.21 33.71
C VAL A 143 -17.77 -26.54 32.82
N GLU A 144 -18.70 -25.81 33.42
CA GLU A 144 -19.86 -25.24 32.74
C GLU A 144 -20.06 -23.78 33.15
N PHE A 145 -20.37 -22.94 32.18
CA PHE A 145 -20.69 -21.53 32.34
C PHE A 145 -22.04 -21.25 31.69
N SER A 146 -22.89 -20.51 32.39
CA SER A 146 -24.17 -20.07 31.83
C SER A 146 -23.97 -18.77 31.03
N PHE A 147 -24.75 -18.59 29.97
CA PHE A 147 -24.65 -17.42 29.09
C PHE A 147 -24.90 -16.11 29.84
N ASP A 148 -25.81 -16.10 30.80
CA ASP A 148 -26.14 -14.94 31.64
C ASP A 148 -25.02 -14.52 32.60
N GLN A 149 -23.95 -15.31 32.71
CA GLN A 149 -22.76 -14.96 33.47
C GLN A 149 -21.76 -14.12 32.65
N TYR A 150 -21.91 -14.08 31.33
CA TYR A 150 -20.97 -13.39 30.44
C TYR A 150 -21.26 -11.89 30.38
N HIS A 151 -20.25 -11.11 30.72
CA HIS A 151 -20.28 -9.66 30.66
C HIS A 151 -19.01 -9.14 30.01
N VAL A 152 -19.08 -7.90 29.52
CA VAL A 152 -17.94 -7.12 29.06
C VAL A 152 -17.00 -6.88 30.24
N PRO A 153 -15.80 -7.46 30.24
CA PRO A 153 -14.80 -7.16 31.25
C PRO A 153 -14.23 -5.76 31.00
N ASN A 154 -13.66 -5.15 32.04
CA ASN A 154 -13.12 -3.79 32.00
C ASN A 154 -11.95 -3.57 31.00
N TRP A 155 -11.40 -4.63 30.40
CA TRP A 155 -10.37 -4.55 29.36
C TRP A 155 -10.91 -4.72 27.95
N SER A 156 -12.20 -5.05 27.79
CA SER A 156 -12.86 -5.13 26.49
C SER A 156 -13.22 -3.73 25.99
N LYS A 157 -13.38 -3.59 24.68
CA LYS A 157 -13.67 -2.32 23.99
C LYS A 157 -15.17 -2.13 23.70
N ASP A 158 -15.99 -3.11 24.04
CA ASP A 158 -17.44 -3.02 23.88
C ASP A 158 -18.05 -2.07 24.93
N GLU A 159 -18.99 -1.23 24.51
CA GLU A 159 -19.62 -0.20 25.37
C GLU A 159 -21.08 -0.52 25.73
N ASN A 160 -21.67 -1.57 25.16
CA ASN A 160 -23.12 -1.84 25.26
C ASN A 160 -23.47 -3.12 26.04
N ASP A 161 -22.48 -3.95 26.40
CA ASP A 161 -22.64 -5.21 27.13
C ASP A 161 -23.61 -6.20 26.46
N SER A 162 -23.58 -6.24 25.13
CA SER A 162 -24.38 -7.13 24.29
C SER A 162 -23.50 -8.02 23.43
N LEU A 163 -23.37 -9.29 23.80
CA LEU A 163 -22.61 -10.28 23.04
C LEU A 163 -23.19 -10.49 21.62
N ASP A 164 -22.43 -10.05 20.61
CA ASP A 164 -22.77 -10.12 19.20
C ASP A 164 -22.24 -11.40 18.54
N LEU A 165 -23.10 -12.07 17.78
CA LEU A 165 -22.80 -13.30 17.05
C LEU A 165 -22.70 -13.04 15.54
N PRO A 166 -21.81 -13.74 14.81
CA PRO A 166 -21.06 -14.92 15.24
C PRO A 166 -19.81 -14.61 16.07
N LEU A 167 -19.46 -15.51 17.00
CA LEU A 167 -18.19 -15.42 17.73
C LEU A 167 -17.02 -15.72 16.80
N LYS A 168 -15.93 -14.98 17.00
CA LYS A 168 -14.64 -15.18 16.34
C LYS A 168 -13.82 -16.27 16.99
N ASN A 169 -13.79 -16.32 18.33
CA ASN A 169 -13.05 -17.34 19.08
C ASN A 169 -13.76 -17.73 20.37
N VAL A 170 -13.53 -18.97 20.79
CA VAL A 170 -13.69 -19.42 22.17
C VAL A 170 -12.29 -19.63 22.73
N VAL A 171 -12.05 -19.12 23.95
CA VAL A 171 -10.71 -19.09 24.54
C VAL A 171 -10.76 -19.77 25.91
N ILE A 172 -9.92 -20.78 26.09
CA ILE A 172 -9.74 -21.45 27.38
C ILE A 172 -8.61 -20.71 28.09
N VAL A 173 -8.88 -20.21 29.29
CA VAL A 173 -7.91 -19.46 30.09
C VAL A 173 -7.72 -20.16 31.42
N VAL A 174 -6.47 -20.31 31.85
CA VAL A 174 -6.12 -20.84 33.17
C VAL A 174 -5.44 -19.74 33.96
N HIS A 175 -6.00 -19.42 35.13
CA HIS A 175 -5.52 -18.44 36.09
C HIS A 175 -4.90 -19.10 37.33
N ASP A 176 -4.41 -18.25 38.23
CA ASP A 176 -3.76 -18.60 39.50
C ASP A 176 -2.47 -19.41 39.30
N LEU A 177 -1.74 -19.07 38.23
CA LEU A 177 -0.49 -19.70 37.88
C LEU A 177 0.70 -19.08 38.62
N ASN A 178 1.67 -19.91 38.99
CA ASN A 178 2.97 -19.50 39.53
C ASN A 178 4.03 -19.53 38.41
N PRO A 179 4.72 -18.42 38.14
CA PRO A 179 5.85 -18.40 37.22
C PRO A 179 6.92 -19.44 37.58
N GLY A 180 7.53 -20.07 36.57
CA GLY A 180 8.58 -21.07 36.75
C GLY A 180 8.11 -22.48 37.11
N GLU A 181 6.80 -22.70 37.29
CA GLU A 181 6.21 -24.03 37.44
C GLU A 181 5.74 -24.62 36.12
N ASP A 182 5.84 -25.95 36.00
CA ASP A 182 5.30 -26.71 34.86
C ASP A 182 3.80 -26.97 35.04
N TYR A 183 3.01 -26.66 34.02
CA TYR A 183 1.56 -26.88 33.98
C TYR A 183 1.18 -27.76 32.80
N GLN A 184 0.21 -28.64 33.05
CA GLN A 184 -0.45 -29.46 32.03
C GLN A 184 -1.94 -29.44 32.31
N LEU A 185 -2.72 -29.17 31.27
CA LEU A 185 -4.16 -29.33 31.25
C LEU A 185 -4.54 -30.17 30.03
N ASP A 186 -5.25 -31.26 30.26
CA ASP A 186 -5.88 -32.01 29.18
C ASP A 186 -7.33 -31.52 29.05
N VAL A 187 -7.81 -31.33 27.82
CA VAL A 187 -9.13 -30.78 27.49
C VAL A 187 -9.83 -31.71 26.49
N ASP A 188 -11.14 -31.91 26.64
CA ASP A 188 -11.96 -32.74 25.74
C ASP A 188 -13.39 -32.15 25.69
N ASP A 189 -14.13 -32.47 24.63
CA ASP A 189 -15.58 -32.28 24.49
C ASP A 189 -16.09 -30.88 24.92
N LEU A 190 -15.87 -29.89 24.05
CA LEU A 190 -16.42 -28.54 24.20
C LEU A 190 -17.80 -28.50 23.56
N GLU A 191 -18.82 -28.19 24.36
CA GLU A 191 -20.22 -28.21 23.95
C GLU A 191 -20.93 -26.93 24.37
N ILE A 192 -21.93 -26.53 23.58
CA ILE A 192 -22.95 -25.60 24.02
C ILE A 192 -24.26 -26.35 24.25
N SER A 193 -25.00 -25.97 25.28
CA SER A 193 -26.34 -26.50 25.54
C SER A 193 -27.38 -25.41 25.31
N ARG A 194 -28.54 -25.82 24.83
CA ARG A 194 -29.71 -24.97 24.60
C ARG A 194 -30.94 -25.63 25.18
N PRO A 195 -31.95 -24.88 25.65
CA PRO A 195 -33.25 -25.45 25.95
C PRO A 195 -33.82 -26.07 24.67
N ALA A 196 -34.59 -27.14 24.82
CA ALA A 196 -35.37 -27.68 23.71
C ALA A 196 -36.20 -26.54 23.05
N PRO A 197 -36.24 -26.44 21.71
CA PRO A 197 -37.00 -25.41 21.02
C PRO A 197 -38.47 -25.41 21.47
N GLU A 198 -39.00 -24.23 21.79
CA GLU A 198 -40.40 -24.08 22.16
C GLU A 198 -41.27 -23.86 20.92
N LYS A 199 -42.50 -24.35 20.93
CA LYS A 199 -43.41 -24.23 19.79
C LYS A 199 -43.83 -22.78 19.61
N VAL A 200 -43.41 -22.17 18.51
CA VAL A 200 -43.82 -20.83 18.07
C VAL A 200 -44.24 -20.92 16.61
N ASN A 201 -45.45 -20.47 16.31
CA ASN A 201 -46.01 -20.51 14.97
C ASN A 201 -45.93 -19.12 14.32
N VAL A 202 -45.52 -19.06 13.05
CA VAL A 202 -45.63 -17.85 12.24
C VAL A 202 -47.08 -17.75 11.74
N VAL A 203 -47.83 -16.79 12.28
CA VAL A 203 -49.24 -16.55 11.89
C VAL A 203 -49.30 -15.80 10.57
N LYS A 204 -48.44 -14.79 10.41
CA LYS A 204 -48.40 -13.95 9.21
C LYS A 204 -47.04 -13.30 9.04
N VAL A 205 -46.58 -13.20 7.81
CA VAL A 205 -45.45 -12.33 7.44
C VAL A 205 -46.01 -11.28 6.48
N THR A 206 -45.89 -10.00 6.86
CA THR A 206 -46.28 -8.87 6.02
C THR A 206 -45.02 -8.19 5.52
N GLY A 207 -44.97 -7.92 4.22
CA GLY A 207 -43.87 -7.23 3.55
C GLY A 207 -44.39 -6.39 2.39
N PRO A 208 -43.50 -5.91 1.50
CA PRO A 208 -43.88 -5.19 0.29
C PRO A 208 -44.93 -5.96 -0.52
N ALA A 209 -45.99 -5.28 -0.98
CA ALA A 209 -47.22 -5.88 -1.51
C ALA A 209 -47.04 -6.82 -2.72
N ALA A 210 -45.88 -6.81 -3.37
CA ALA A 210 -45.53 -7.67 -4.50
C ALA A 210 -44.33 -8.60 -4.23
N GLY A 211 -43.80 -8.64 -2.99
CA GLY A 211 -42.55 -9.33 -2.67
C GLY A 211 -41.34 -8.82 -3.48
N THR A 212 -41.47 -7.66 -4.12
CA THR A 212 -40.45 -7.05 -4.98
C THR A 212 -40.07 -5.70 -4.40
N VAL A 213 -38.77 -5.39 -4.38
CA VAL A 213 -38.24 -4.12 -3.87
C VAL A 213 -37.33 -3.50 -4.92
N ASP A 214 -37.55 -2.22 -5.21
CA ASP A 214 -36.60 -1.45 -6.02
C ASP A 214 -35.47 -0.94 -5.13
N VAL A 215 -34.24 -0.98 -5.61
CA VAL A 215 -33.09 -0.34 -4.93
C VAL A 215 -33.33 1.17 -4.72
N GLY A 216 -32.70 1.73 -3.69
CA GLY A 216 -32.88 3.09 -3.20
C GLY A 216 -34.19 3.32 -2.44
N ARG A 217 -34.88 2.26 -2.03
CA ARG A 217 -36.13 2.30 -1.27
C ARG A 217 -36.01 1.51 0.01
N ASP A 218 -36.84 1.91 0.97
CA ASP A 218 -37.02 1.18 2.21
C ASP A 218 -38.03 0.04 2.00
N ALA A 219 -37.75 -1.11 2.62
CA ALA A 219 -38.70 -2.20 2.74
C ALA A 219 -38.93 -2.51 4.22
N SER A 220 -40.20 -2.48 4.63
CA SER A 220 -40.60 -2.86 5.97
C SER A 220 -41.14 -4.29 5.98
N LEU A 221 -40.71 -5.06 6.96
CA LEU A 221 -41.12 -6.44 7.23
C LEU A 221 -41.73 -6.49 8.62
N GLN A 222 -42.86 -7.16 8.75
CA GLN A 222 -43.55 -7.35 10.01
C GLN A 222 -44.00 -8.79 10.17
N LEU A 223 -43.70 -9.39 11.31
CA LEU A 223 -44.11 -10.76 11.64
C LEU A 223 -45.22 -10.73 12.69
N SER A 224 -46.21 -11.59 12.49
CA SER A 224 -47.23 -11.92 13.49
C SER A 224 -46.97 -13.34 13.95
N LEU A 225 -46.77 -13.52 15.26
CA LEU A 225 -46.35 -14.79 15.85
C LEU A 225 -47.38 -15.24 16.89
N ALA A 226 -47.56 -16.55 17.06
CA ALA A 226 -48.38 -17.09 18.15
C ALA A 226 -47.60 -18.18 18.88
N ALA A 227 -47.65 -18.15 20.21
CA ALA A 227 -47.08 -19.21 21.03
C ALA A 227 -47.90 -20.49 20.82
N GLY A 228 -47.25 -21.60 20.46
CA GLY A 228 -47.85 -22.93 20.36
C GLY A 228 -47.92 -23.67 21.69
N GLU A 229 -47.23 -23.16 22.70
CA GLU A 229 -47.27 -23.60 24.11
C GLU A 229 -46.94 -22.42 25.04
N THR A 230 -46.94 -22.63 26.36
CA THR A 230 -46.48 -21.59 27.30
C THR A 230 -44.97 -21.45 27.19
N LEU A 231 -44.50 -20.26 26.78
CA LEU A 231 -43.09 -19.97 26.63
C LEU A 231 -42.43 -19.79 28.01
N ARG A 232 -41.27 -20.42 28.23
CA ARG A 232 -40.57 -20.47 29.52
C ARG A 232 -39.91 -19.15 29.91
N GLY A 233 -39.68 -18.25 28.97
CA GLY A 233 -38.97 -16.99 29.21
C GLY A 233 -39.38 -15.85 28.29
N ASP A 234 -38.76 -14.71 28.54
CA ASP A 234 -38.92 -13.49 27.75
C ASP A 234 -37.80 -13.39 26.71
N TYR A 235 -38.14 -13.62 25.45
CA TYR A 235 -37.21 -13.74 24.34
C TYR A 235 -37.30 -12.56 23.39
N SER A 236 -36.18 -12.22 22.75
CA SER A 236 -36.20 -11.32 21.59
C SER A 236 -36.44 -12.11 20.30
N LEU A 237 -37.12 -11.48 19.34
CA LEU A 237 -37.17 -11.96 17.96
C LEU A 237 -35.91 -11.50 17.24
N PHE A 238 -35.23 -12.41 16.58
CA PHE A 238 -34.14 -12.12 15.66
C PHE A 238 -34.65 -12.30 14.25
N VAL A 239 -34.64 -11.24 13.44
CA VAL A 239 -34.96 -11.29 12.01
C VAL A 239 -33.66 -11.14 11.24
N ARG A 240 -33.42 -11.98 10.24
CA ARG A 240 -32.26 -11.91 9.35
C ARG A 240 -32.74 -11.86 7.92
N LEU A 241 -32.12 -11.00 7.13
CA LEU A 241 -32.24 -10.98 5.68
C LEU A 241 -30.98 -11.61 5.11
N MET A 242 -31.17 -12.66 4.31
CA MET A 242 -30.09 -13.43 3.70
C MET A 242 -30.05 -13.14 2.19
N HIS A 243 -28.87 -13.16 1.59
CA HIS A 243 -28.67 -13.05 0.15
C HIS A 243 -27.60 -14.05 -0.27
N ASP A 244 -27.89 -14.90 -1.25
CA ASP A 244 -27.01 -16.00 -1.69
C ASP A 244 -26.45 -16.85 -0.54
N GLY A 245 -27.32 -17.17 0.43
CA GLY A 245 -26.98 -17.98 1.61
C GLY A 245 -26.13 -17.27 2.66
N LYS A 246 -25.86 -15.96 2.50
CA LYS A 246 -25.09 -15.16 3.45
C LYS A 246 -25.96 -14.11 4.14
N PRO A 247 -25.71 -13.78 5.43
CA PRO A 247 -26.39 -12.68 6.08
C PRO A 247 -26.11 -11.35 5.37
N TYR A 248 -27.17 -10.65 4.97
CA TYR A 248 -27.11 -9.29 4.45
C TYR A 248 -27.37 -8.26 5.56
N GLN A 249 -28.41 -8.47 6.36
CA GLN A 249 -28.74 -7.62 7.51
C GLN A 249 -29.48 -8.43 8.58
N ALA A 250 -29.35 -8.03 9.85
CA ALA A 250 -30.06 -8.66 10.96
C ALA A 250 -30.62 -7.60 11.92
N TRP A 251 -31.71 -7.95 12.59
CA TRP A 251 -32.38 -7.13 13.60
C TRP A 251 -32.71 -7.94 14.82
N ARG A 252 -32.52 -7.35 16.00
CA ARG A 252 -33.10 -7.82 17.25
C ARG A 252 -34.32 -6.97 17.56
N VAL A 253 -35.48 -7.61 17.64
CA VAL A 253 -36.78 -6.98 17.83
C VAL A 253 -37.34 -7.42 19.17
N ALA A 254 -37.58 -6.46 20.06
CA ALA A 254 -38.27 -6.74 21.31
C ALA A 254 -39.76 -6.98 21.03
N PRO A 255 -40.34 -8.09 21.55
CA PRO A 255 -41.79 -8.26 21.60
C PRO A 255 -42.50 -7.07 22.25
N PRO A 256 -43.72 -6.72 21.81
CA PRO A 256 -44.48 -5.62 22.43
C PRO A 256 -44.89 -5.93 23.87
N THR A 257 -45.02 -7.21 24.21
CA THR A 257 -45.23 -7.72 25.56
C THR A 257 -44.28 -8.89 25.81
N PRO A 258 -43.80 -9.09 27.05
CA PRO A 258 -42.89 -10.18 27.39
C PRO A 258 -43.44 -11.55 26.93
N THR A 259 -42.62 -12.39 26.28
CA THR A 259 -43.10 -13.63 25.65
C THR A 259 -43.59 -14.67 26.63
N GLY A 260 -43.12 -14.67 27.87
CA GLY A 260 -43.66 -15.53 28.93
C GLY A 260 -45.10 -15.19 29.31
N GLN A 261 -45.61 -14.03 28.90
CA GLN A 261 -46.99 -13.59 29.11
C GLN A 261 -47.88 -13.83 27.88
N TRP A 262 -47.34 -14.36 26.79
CA TRP A 262 -48.12 -14.65 25.59
C TRP A 262 -49.10 -15.80 25.87
N LYS A 263 -50.36 -15.62 25.50
CA LYS A 263 -51.35 -16.69 25.58
C LYS A 263 -51.20 -17.60 24.38
N THR A 264 -51.19 -18.90 24.64
CA THR A 264 -51.09 -19.92 23.58
C THR A 264 -52.19 -19.73 22.53
N GLY A 265 -51.78 -19.65 21.26
CA GLY A 265 -52.66 -19.48 20.10
C GLY A 265 -53.12 -18.06 19.80
N GLU A 266 -52.88 -17.07 20.68
CA GLU A 266 -53.20 -15.66 20.39
C GLU A 266 -52.08 -15.01 19.55
N PRO A 267 -52.39 -14.41 18.38
CA PRO A 267 -51.38 -13.71 17.58
C PRO A 267 -50.86 -12.44 18.27
N VAL A 268 -49.55 -12.25 18.21
CA VAL A 268 -48.83 -11.06 18.67
C VAL A 268 -48.13 -10.44 17.48
N GLU A 269 -48.50 -9.20 17.15
CA GLU A 269 -47.87 -8.41 16.10
C GLU A 269 -46.52 -7.86 16.58
N MET A 270 -45.45 -8.29 15.95
CA MET A 270 -44.10 -7.81 16.27
C MET A 270 -43.89 -6.41 15.67
N PRO A 271 -43.05 -5.56 16.29
CA PRO A 271 -42.61 -4.32 15.66
C PRO A 271 -42.02 -4.60 14.27
N ALA A 272 -42.31 -3.73 13.31
CA ALA A 272 -41.77 -3.85 11.96
C ALA A 272 -40.27 -3.54 11.95
N VAL A 273 -39.52 -4.28 11.14
CA VAL A 273 -38.11 -3.99 10.82
C VAL A 273 -38.05 -3.38 9.43
N THR A 274 -37.24 -2.34 9.26
CA THR A 274 -37.06 -1.67 7.98
C THR A 274 -35.61 -1.83 7.52
N THR A 275 -35.43 -2.24 6.26
CA THR A 275 -34.15 -2.24 5.57
C THR A 275 -34.14 -1.19 4.47
N HIS A 276 -33.04 -0.46 4.32
CA HIS A 276 -32.79 0.35 3.14
C HIS A 276 -31.96 -0.49 2.16
N PHE A 277 -32.48 -0.75 0.96
CA PHE A 277 -31.68 -1.35 -0.09
C PHE A 277 -30.94 -0.24 -0.83
N ALA A 278 -29.64 -0.15 -0.64
CA ALA A 278 -28.80 0.88 -1.26
C ALA A 278 -29.02 0.95 -2.78
N ARG A 279 -28.90 2.14 -3.38
CA ARG A 279 -29.07 2.36 -4.83
C ARG A 279 -28.23 1.44 -5.72
N PHE A 280 -27.09 0.98 -5.20
CA PHE A 280 -26.12 0.14 -5.90
C PHE A 280 -26.10 -1.30 -5.40
N ALA A 281 -27.03 -1.69 -4.51
CA ALA A 281 -27.12 -3.04 -3.96
C ALA A 281 -27.29 -4.08 -5.08
N MET A 282 -26.78 -5.28 -4.82
CA MET A 282 -26.96 -6.43 -5.69
C MET A 282 -28.44 -6.78 -5.82
N GLY A 283 -28.79 -7.31 -6.99
CA GLY A 283 -30.14 -7.77 -7.27
C GLY A 283 -30.32 -9.25 -6.94
N GLY A 284 -31.57 -9.71 -7.04
CA GLY A 284 -31.92 -11.12 -6.89
C GLY A 284 -32.74 -11.36 -5.62
N THR A 285 -32.77 -12.62 -5.20
CA THR A 285 -33.63 -13.04 -4.11
C THR A 285 -32.95 -12.86 -2.75
N TYR A 286 -33.67 -12.19 -1.85
CA TYR A 286 -33.31 -12.01 -0.46
C TYR A 286 -34.30 -12.77 0.42
N GLU A 287 -33.80 -13.59 1.34
CA GLU A 287 -34.62 -14.48 2.15
C GLU A 287 -34.74 -13.97 3.58
N VAL A 288 -35.96 -13.78 4.04
CA VAL A 288 -36.27 -13.43 5.42
C VAL A 288 -36.30 -14.71 6.24
N GLN A 289 -35.41 -14.80 7.20
CA GLN A 289 -35.39 -15.83 8.22
C GLN A 289 -35.64 -15.17 9.58
N ALA A 290 -36.23 -15.89 10.53
CA ALA A 290 -36.36 -15.36 11.87
C ALA A 290 -36.32 -16.45 12.93
N ARG A 291 -35.99 -16.03 14.16
CA ARG A 291 -35.88 -16.90 15.34
C ARG A 291 -36.43 -16.18 16.55
N LEU A 292 -37.30 -16.83 17.34
CA LEU A 292 -37.74 -16.31 18.65
C LEU A 292 -37.07 -17.12 19.75
N GLY A 293 -36.18 -16.50 20.52
CA GLY A 293 -35.36 -17.21 21.50
C GLY A 293 -34.53 -18.31 20.85
N TRP A 294 -34.83 -19.56 21.21
CA TRP A 294 -34.17 -20.79 20.74
C TRP A 294 -34.84 -21.45 19.53
N THR A 295 -35.99 -20.93 19.09
CA THR A 295 -36.82 -21.56 18.07
C THR A 295 -36.65 -20.88 16.72
N ASN A 296 -36.04 -21.58 15.75
CA ASN A 296 -36.07 -21.16 14.35
C ASN A 296 -37.51 -21.17 13.88
N LEU A 297 -37.97 -20.01 13.42
CA LEU A 297 -39.32 -19.88 12.91
C LEU A 297 -39.36 -20.50 11.53
N THR A 298 -40.36 -21.32 11.30
CA THR A 298 -40.61 -21.94 10.01
C THR A 298 -42.02 -21.62 9.53
N THR A 299 -42.21 -21.67 8.22
CA THR A 299 -43.52 -21.69 7.59
C THR A 299 -44.28 -22.97 7.94
N GLU A 300 -45.59 -23.04 7.66
CA GLU A 300 -46.39 -24.25 7.91
C GLU A 300 -45.85 -25.51 7.20
N ASP A 301 -45.14 -25.34 6.06
CA ASP A 301 -44.48 -26.43 5.32
C ASP A 301 -43.04 -26.72 5.80
N GLY A 302 -42.61 -26.11 6.91
CA GLY A 302 -41.35 -26.39 7.59
C GLY A 302 -40.11 -25.72 6.98
N LYS A 303 -40.27 -24.67 6.18
CA LYS A 303 -39.13 -23.92 5.60
C LYS A 303 -38.68 -22.80 6.51
N GLU A 304 -37.37 -22.61 6.64
CA GLU A 304 -36.78 -21.49 7.40
C GLU A 304 -36.93 -20.14 6.68
N THR A 305 -36.99 -20.15 5.35
CA THR A 305 -37.30 -18.96 4.55
C THR A 305 -38.77 -18.59 4.72
N LEU A 306 -39.03 -17.59 5.55
CA LEU A 306 -40.37 -17.10 5.89
C LEU A 306 -40.99 -16.25 4.79
N MET A 307 -40.16 -15.52 4.05
CA MET A 307 -40.54 -14.70 2.91
C MET A 307 -39.32 -14.51 2.01
N SER A 308 -39.56 -14.42 0.70
CA SER A 308 -38.54 -14.00 -0.26
C SER A 308 -38.87 -12.59 -0.76
N LEU A 309 -37.87 -11.73 -0.80
CA LEU A 309 -37.91 -10.41 -1.41
C LEU A 309 -37.06 -10.42 -2.68
N GLU A 310 -37.67 -10.14 -3.82
CA GLU A 310 -36.95 -9.97 -5.08
C GLU A 310 -36.50 -8.52 -5.21
N VAL A 311 -35.20 -8.29 -5.04
CA VAL A 311 -34.60 -6.96 -5.17
C VAL A 311 -34.21 -6.72 -6.62
N LYS A 312 -34.80 -5.69 -7.23
CA LYS A 312 -34.47 -5.30 -8.60
C LYS A 312 -33.22 -4.44 -8.59
N PRO A 313 -32.11 -4.93 -9.17
CA PRO A 313 -30.91 -4.11 -9.24
C PRO A 313 -31.15 -2.94 -10.17
N ARG A 314 -30.42 -1.86 -9.93
CA ARG A 314 -30.27 -0.81 -10.94
C ARG A 314 -29.70 -1.40 -12.22
N GLN A 315 -30.14 -0.86 -13.35
CA GLN A 315 -29.43 -1.02 -14.62
C GLN A 315 -28.22 -0.07 -14.64
N PRO A 316 -26.98 -0.57 -14.71
CA PRO A 316 -25.82 0.30 -14.87
C PRO A 316 -25.93 1.05 -16.20
N GLY A 317 -25.46 2.30 -16.21
CA GLY A 317 -25.24 3.04 -17.44
C GLY A 317 -24.10 2.42 -18.27
N PRO A 318 -23.73 3.07 -19.39
CA PRO A 318 -22.54 2.68 -20.14
C PRO A 318 -21.31 2.67 -19.23
N ALA A 319 -20.41 1.71 -19.44
CA ALA A 319 -19.13 1.69 -18.74
C ALA A 319 -18.39 3.02 -18.99
N PRO A 320 -17.86 3.69 -17.94
CA PRO A 320 -17.18 4.94 -18.12
C PRO A 320 -15.91 4.72 -18.93
N ARG A 321 -15.65 5.60 -19.88
CA ARG A 321 -14.39 5.57 -20.60
C ARG A 321 -13.39 6.47 -19.90
N ALA A 322 -12.35 5.86 -19.33
CA ALA A 322 -11.27 6.57 -18.68
C ALA A 322 -9.96 6.42 -19.46
N GLU A 323 -9.30 7.54 -19.72
CA GLU A 323 -8.05 7.57 -20.48
C GLU A 323 -7.12 8.69 -19.99
N ILE A 324 -5.81 8.47 -20.14
CA ILE A 324 -4.79 9.51 -19.94
C ILE A 324 -4.39 10.06 -21.30
N ARG A 325 -4.46 11.39 -21.46
CA ARG A 325 -3.98 12.07 -22.66
C ARG A 325 -3.46 13.46 -22.35
N GLY A 326 -2.67 14.03 -23.27
CA GLY A 326 -2.16 15.38 -23.14
C GLY A 326 -3.29 16.42 -23.04
N HIS A 327 -3.19 17.32 -22.07
CA HIS A 327 -4.07 18.47 -21.90
C HIS A 327 -3.31 19.63 -21.26
N ASN A 328 -3.28 20.78 -21.94
CA ASN A 328 -2.60 21.98 -21.48
C ASN A 328 -1.18 21.71 -20.95
N GLY A 329 -0.38 21.01 -21.76
CA GLY A 329 1.04 20.79 -21.50
C GLY A 329 1.43 19.49 -20.80
N VAL A 330 0.49 18.79 -20.15
CA VAL A 330 0.80 17.60 -19.34
C VAL A 330 -0.22 16.47 -19.54
N PRO A 331 0.15 15.20 -19.30
CA PRO A 331 -0.82 14.11 -19.22
C PRO A 331 -1.88 14.40 -18.15
N THR A 332 -3.14 14.20 -18.49
CA THR A 332 -4.28 14.50 -17.62
C THR A 332 -5.32 13.38 -17.74
N LEU A 333 -6.02 13.10 -16.65
CA LEU A 333 -7.12 12.15 -16.61
C LEU A 333 -8.33 12.71 -17.37
N PHE A 334 -8.92 11.88 -18.22
CA PHE A 334 -10.21 12.12 -18.84
C PHE A 334 -11.20 11.03 -18.44
N ILE A 335 -12.41 11.43 -18.08
CA ILE A 335 -13.55 10.53 -17.84
C ILE A 335 -14.67 10.99 -18.77
N ASP A 336 -15.11 10.09 -19.64
CA ASP A 336 -16.11 10.36 -20.70
C ASP A 336 -15.77 11.61 -21.53
N GLY A 337 -14.50 11.75 -21.88
CA GLY A 337 -13.98 12.86 -22.69
C GLY A 337 -13.83 14.20 -21.96
N LYS A 338 -14.16 14.27 -20.66
CA LYS A 338 -13.99 15.49 -19.85
C LYS A 338 -12.70 15.43 -19.03
N PRO A 339 -11.87 16.50 -19.03
CA PRO A 339 -10.67 16.53 -18.21
C PRO A 339 -11.05 16.55 -16.72
N ASN A 340 -10.24 15.89 -15.90
CA ASN A 340 -10.41 15.81 -14.46
C ASN A 340 -9.06 16.08 -13.76
N ALA A 341 -9.07 16.77 -12.62
CA ALA A 341 -7.84 17.13 -11.90
C ALA A 341 -7.14 15.97 -11.20
N ALA A 342 -7.75 14.77 -11.21
CA ALA A 342 -7.29 13.58 -10.53
C ALA A 342 -7.17 13.76 -9.00
N MET A 343 -7.91 14.71 -8.42
CA MET A 343 -8.03 14.89 -6.96
C MET A 343 -8.86 13.75 -6.39
N THR A 344 -8.24 12.93 -5.56
CA THR A 344 -8.78 11.63 -5.15
C THR A 344 -8.73 11.45 -3.63
N TYR A 345 -9.65 10.67 -3.06
CA TYR A 345 -9.59 10.21 -1.67
C TYR A 345 -9.22 8.72 -1.57
N MET A 346 -8.38 8.35 -0.60
CA MET A 346 -7.96 6.97 -0.33
C MET A 346 -7.97 6.70 1.17
N THR A 347 -8.38 5.50 1.59
CA THR A 347 -8.22 5.03 2.98
C THR A 347 -8.08 3.51 3.08
N TYR A 348 -7.32 3.02 4.08
CA TYR A 348 -7.36 1.62 4.50
C TYR A 348 -8.48 1.32 5.49
N ASN A 349 -9.14 2.34 6.06
CA ASN A 349 -10.24 2.14 6.99
C ASN A 349 -11.46 1.57 6.24
N ARG A 350 -11.75 0.29 6.51
CA ARG A 350 -12.85 -0.47 5.87
C ARG A 350 -14.23 -0.20 6.48
N GLN A 351 -14.29 0.36 7.68
CA GLN A 351 -15.51 0.43 8.49
C GLN A 351 -16.26 1.74 8.31
N GLU A 352 -15.57 2.81 7.92
CA GLU A 352 -16.13 4.17 7.93
C GLU A 352 -16.33 4.73 6.51
N PRO A 353 -17.45 4.42 5.82
CA PRO A 353 -17.75 4.98 4.51
C PRO A 353 -18.02 6.49 4.56
N LYS A 354 -18.31 7.06 5.75
CA LYS A 354 -18.62 8.48 5.93
C LYS A 354 -17.57 9.40 5.33
N TYR A 355 -16.28 9.04 5.41
CA TYR A 355 -15.19 9.87 4.91
C TYR A 355 -15.25 10.06 3.39
N PHE A 356 -15.66 9.03 2.63
CA PHE A 356 -15.91 9.19 1.19
C PHE A 356 -17.04 10.17 0.92
N GLY A 357 -18.08 10.16 1.77
CA GLY A 357 -19.17 11.13 1.71
C GLY A 357 -18.70 12.55 2.06
N ASP A 358 -17.87 12.71 3.08
CA ASP A 358 -17.33 14.01 3.49
C ASP A 358 -16.44 14.63 2.40
N PHE A 359 -15.56 13.84 1.78
CA PHE A 359 -14.81 14.25 0.59
C PHE A 359 -15.72 14.55 -0.61
N GLY A 360 -16.79 13.76 -0.80
CA GLY A 360 -17.81 14.01 -1.83
C GLY A 360 -18.53 15.36 -1.66
N LYS A 361 -18.87 15.75 -0.41
CA LYS A 361 -19.51 17.04 -0.10
C LYS A 361 -18.64 18.25 -0.47
N VAL A 362 -17.32 18.07 -0.48
CA VAL A 362 -16.35 19.12 -0.89
C VAL A 362 -15.89 18.98 -2.34
N GLY A 363 -16.59 18.15 -3.13
CA GLY A 363 -16.39 18.01 -4.57
C GLY A 363 -15.31 17.02 -4.99
N VAL A 364 -14.71 16.27 -4.06
CA VAL A 364 -13.74 15.21 -4.37
C VAL A 364 -14.52 13.92 -4.65
N ASN A 365 -14.72 13.63 -5.94
CA ASN A 365 -15.55 12.51 -6.40
C ASN A 365 -14.74 11.38 -7.06
N LEU A 366 -13.41 11.42 -6.97
CA LEU A 366 -12.60 10.23 -7.25
C LEU A 366 -12.21 9.57 -5.95
N ALA A 367 -12.30 8.25 -5.92
CA ALA A 367 -11.86 7.49 -4.76
C ALA A 367 -11.21 6.16 -5.13
N THR A 368 -10.30 5.73 -4.29
CA THR A 368 -9.70 4.39 -4.31
C THR A 368 -9.76 3.80 -2.91
N PHE A 369 -9.68 2.46 -2.83
CA PHE A 369 -9.67 1.70 -1.59
C PHE A 369 -9.00 0.35 -1.83
N SER A 370 -8.52 -0.30 -0.77
CA SER A 370 -7.89 -1.62 -0.87
C SER A 370 -8.93 -2.74 -1.10
N ALA A 371 -8.63 -3.62 -2.04
CA ALA A 371 -9.44 -4.77 -2.45
C ALA A 371 -8.52 -5.95 -2.81
N THR A 372 -9.00 -7.20 -2.83
CA THR A 372 -8.20 -8.33 -3.32
C THR A 372 -8.86 -8.99 -4.52
N SER A 373 -8.06 -9.45 -5.47
CA SER A 373 -8.53 -10.43 -6.47
C SER A 373 -8.28 -11.87 -6.02
N ASP A 374 -7.40 -12.04 -5.05
CA ASP A 374 -7.05 -13.31 -4.44
C ASP A 374 -6.89 -13.19 -2.91
N PHE A 375 -5.81 -12.56 -2.46
CA PHE A 375 -5.32 -12.49 -1.10
C PHE A 375 -4.53 -11.19 -0.86
N SER A 376 -4.41 -10.75 0.40
CA SER A 376 -3.54 -9.63 0.77
C SER A 376 -2.57 -10.07 1.87
N TYR A 377 -1.27 -9.96 1.60
CA TYR A 377 -0.22 -10.28 2.59
C TYR A 377 -0.27 -9.39 3.85
N TYR A 378 -0.99 -8.26 3.79
CA TYR A 378 -1.06 -7.25 4.84
C TYR A 378 -2.44 -7.18 5.52
N ASN A 379 -3.36 -8.08 5.19
CA ASN A 379 -4.73 -8.08 5.71
C ASN A 379 -5.47 -6.74 5.50
N LEU A 380 -5.18 -6.07 4.37
CA LEU A 380 -5.78 -4.77 4.03
C LEU A 380 -7.17 -4.90 3.39
N ALA A 381 -7.48 -6.08 2.86
CA ALA A 381 -8.81 -6.49 2.44
C ALA A 381 -8.98 -8.01 2.61
N PRO A 382 -10.21 -8.51 2.84
CA PRO A 382 -10.48 -9.95 2.93
C PRO A 382 -10.08 -10.68 1.64
N PRO A 383 -9.70 -11.97 1.73
CA PRO A 383 -9.41 -12.76 0.54
C PRO A 383 -10.68 -13.02 -0.28
N THR A 384 -10.56 -12.93 -1.60
CA THR A 384 -11.64 -13.27 -2.54
C THR A 384 -11.44 -14.63 -3.18
N TRP A 385 -10.22 -15.19 -3.22
CA TRP A 385 -9.94 -16.52 -3.77
C TRP A 385 -9.68 -17.54 -2.65
N LEU A 386 -10.75 -18.17 -2.17
CA LEU A 386 -10.75 -18.96 -0.94
C LEU A 386 -10.16 -20.37 -1.11
N ALA A 387 -10.42 -20.98 -2.27
CA ALA A 387 -9.93 -22.31 -2.64
C ALA A 387 -9.96 -22.46 -4.18
N PRO A 388 -9.40 -23.54 -4.77
CA PRO A 388 -9.55 -23.79 -6.21
C PRO A 388 -11.02 -23.67 -6.64
N ASP A 389 -11.28 -22.80 -7.63
CA ASP A 389 -12.60 -22.49 -8.18
C ASP A 389 -13.66 -21.92 -7.20
N VAL A 390 -13.28 -21.61 -5.95
CA VAL A 390 -14.17 -21.02 -4.94
C VAL A 390 -13.80 -19.56 -4.71
N PHE A 391 -14.72 -18.66 -5.08
CA PHE A 391 -14.56 -17.21 -4.97
C PHE A 391 -15.65 -16.58 -4.11
N ASP A 392 -15.29 -15.54 -3.37
CA ASP A 392 -16.22 -14.74 -2.57
C ASP A 392 -15.98 -13.24 -2.76
N TYR A 393 -16.94 -12.56 -3.38
CA TYR A 393 -16.88 -11.11 -3.63
C TYR A 393 -17.76 -10.29 -2.67
N SER A 394 -18.41 -10.91 -1.67
CA SER A 394 -19.40 -10.21 -0.84
C SER A 394 -18.84 -8.99 -0.12
N GLN A 395 -17.60 -9.10 0.40
CA GLN A 395 -16.90 -7.98 1.06
C GLN A 395 -16.52 -6.86 0.08
N PHE A 396 -16.14 -7.22 -1.15
CA PHE A 396 -15.89 -6.24 -2.20
C PHE A 396 -17.18 -5.49 -2.56
N ASP A 397 -18.27 -6.22 -2.77
CA ASP A 397 -19.58 -5.65 -3.10
C ASP A 397 -20.11 -4.75 -1.99
N GLN A 398 -20.06 -5.22 -0.73
CA GLN A 398 -20.44 -4.43 0.43
C GLN A 398 -19.65 -3.12 0.48
N ARG A 399 -18.33 -3.18 0.28
CA ARG A 399 -17.48 -1.99 0.29
C ARG A 399 -17.82 -1.01 -0.83
N MET A 400 -18.02 -1.50 -2.06
CA MET A 400 -18.44 -0.69 -3.20
C MET A 400 -19.78 0.01 -2.93
N VAL A 401 -20.76 -0.74 -2.44
CA VAL A 401 -22.10 -0.23 -2.14
C VAL A 401 -22.04 0.83 -1.04
N SER A 402 -21.35 0.57 0.07
CA SER A 402 -21.23 1.53 1.17
C SER A 402 -20.53 2.83 0.76
N ILE A 403 -19.48 2.75 -0.06
CA ILE A 403 -18.80 3.95 -0.59
C ILE A 403 -19.75 4.75 -1.48
N LEU A 404 -20.45 4.09 -2.39
CA LEU A 404 -21.36 4.73 -3.35
C LEU A 404 -22.67 5.21 -2.72
N GLU A 405 -23.04 4.69 -1.56
CA GLU A 405 -24.12 5.23 -0.75
C GLU A 405 -23.70 6.52 -0.06
N ALA A 406 -22.49 6.57 0.49
CA ALA A 406 -21.93 7.78 1.09
C ALA A 406 -21.62 8.87 0.06
N ASN A 407 -21.07 8.49 -1.11
CA ASN A 407 -20.86 9.39 -2.25
C ASN A 407 -21.41 8.78 -3.56
N PRO A 408 -22.69 9.06 -3.90
CA PRO A 408 -23.33 8.54 -5.11
C PRO A 408 -22.74 9.01 -6.44
N ASN A 409 -21.89 10.04 -6.41
CA ASN A 409 -21.22 10.60 -7.58
C ASN A 409 -19.79 10.10 -7.77
N ALA A 410 -19.30 9.23 -6.87
CA ALA A 410 -17.94 8.76 -6.93
C ALA A 410 -17.65 7.92 -8.18
N TYR A 411 -16.49 8.15 -8.78
CA TYR A 411 -15.81 7.22 -9.67
C TYR A 411 -14.68 6.54 -8.91
N LEU A 412 -14.56 5.22 -9.11
CA LEU A 412 -13.73 4.35 -8.31
C LEU A 412 -12.67 3.65 -9.15
N PHE A 413 -11.46 3.54 -8.62
CA PHE A 413 -10.41 2.70 -9.19
C PHE A 413 -9.74 1.91 -8.06
N PRO A 414 -10.26 0.74 -7.67
CA PRO A 414 -9.78 0.01 -6.50
C PRO A 414 -8.29 -0.33 -6.59
N ARG A 415 -7.59 -0.26 -5.46
CA ARG A 415 -6.25 -0.84 -5.27
C ARG A 415 -6.41 -2.33 -5.05
N VAL A 416 -6.24 -3.10 -6.11
CA VAL A 416 -6.42 -4.56 -6.12
C VAL A 416 -5.10 -5.25 -5.84
N TYR A 417 -5.05 -5.98 -4.74
CA TYR A 417 -3.93 -6.85 -4.40
C TYR A 417 -4.03 -8.12 -5.24
N VAL A 418 -2.90 -8.45 -5.87
CA VAL A 418 -2.66 -9.69 -6.60
C VAL A 418 -1.48 -10.36 -5.92
N SER A 419 -1.70 -11.53 -5.34
CA SER A 419 -0.74 -12.23 -4.48
C SER A 419 -0.90 -13.73 -4.68
N ALA A 420 -0.61 -14.53 -3.66
CA ALA A 420 -0.94 -15.94 -3.67
C ALA A 420 -1.56 -16.32 -2.31
N PRO A 421 -2.75 -16.93 -2.29
CA PRO A 421 -3.37 -17.38 -1.05
C PRO A 421 -2.56 -18.53 -0.43
N PRO A 422 -2.65 -18.76 0.90
CA PRO A 422 -1.87 -19.79 1.59
C PRO A 422 -1.95 -21.19 0.95
N TRP A 423 -3.17 -21.63 0.59
CA TRP A 423 -3.38 -22.93 -0.05
C TRP A 423 -2.65 -23.05 -1.39
N TRP A 424 -2.47 -21.95 -2.13
CA TRP A 424 -1.77 -21.95 -3.42
C TRP A 424 -0.26 -22.12 -3.18
N CYS A 425 0.28 -21.39 -2.20
CA CYS A 425 1.69 -21.49 -1.81
C CYS A 425 2.03 -22.90 -1.30
N GLU A 426 1.14 -23.54 -0.54
CA GLU A 426 1.30 -24.92 -0.08
C GLU A 426 1.27 -25.92 -1.25
N LYS A 427 0.38 -25.69 -2.23
CA LYS A 427 0.26 -26.55 -3.41
C LYS A 427 1.45 -26.42 -4.38
N TYR A 428 2.06 -25.24 -4.45
CA TYR A 428 3.13 -24.94 -5.40
C TYR A 428 4.40 -24.37 -4.73
N PRO A 429 5.08 -25.15 -3.87
CA PRO A 429 6.24 -24.69 -3.10
C PRO A 429 7.52 -24.45 -3.92
N ASP A 430 7.53 -24.82 -5.20
CA ASP A 430 8.61 -24.51 -6.14
C ASP A 430 8.43 -23.14 -6.82
N GLU A 431 7.25 -22.51 -6.67
CA GLU A 431 6.89 -21.23 -7.27
C GLU A 431 6.95 -20.05 -6.28
N VAL A 432 7.26 -20.34 -5.01
CA VAL A 432 7.36 -19.33 -3.94
C VAL A 432 8.80 -18.82 -3.79
N ALA A 433 8.94 -17.55 -3.43
CA ALA A 433 10.23 -16.88 -3.28
C ALA A 433 11.05 -17.45 -2.11
N LYS A 434 12.31 -17.81 -2.41
CA LYS A 434 13.28 -18.34 -1.43
C LYS A 434 14.52 -17.44 -1.32
N GLN A 435 15.07 -17.37 -0.12
CA GLN A 435 16.36 -16.74 0.13
C GLN A 435 17.51 -17.69 -0.24
N ALA A 436 18.74 -17.15 -0.20
CA ALA A 436 19.96 -17.90 -0.51
C ALA A 436 20.18 -19.14 0.39
N ASP A 437 19.67 -19.12 1.62
CA ASP A 437 19.72 -20.22 2.59
C ASP A 437 18.51 -21.15 2.51
N GLU A 438 17.76 -21.11 1.40
CA GLU A 438 16.53 -21.83 1.13
C GLU A 438 15.34 -21.46 2.04
N THR A 439 15.49 -20.47 2.93
CA THR A 439 14.38 -20.03 3.76
C THR A 439 13.26 -19.45 2.90
N ILE A 440 12.04 -19.93 3.14
CA ILE A 440 10.85 -19.40 2.50
C ILE A 440 10.55 -18.04 3.10
N THR A 441 10.42 -17.03 2.25
CA THR A 441 10.12 -15.70 2.74
C THR A 441 8.62 -15.48 2.84
N LYS A 442 8.18 -14.97 3.99
CA LYS A 442 6.78 -14.78 4.33
C LYS A 442 6.40 -13.29 4.26
N GLY A 443 5.15 -13.03 3.86
CA GLY A 443 4.45 -11.76 3.95
C GLY A 443 4.71 -11.08 5.28
N GLY A 444 5.01 -9.77 5.24
CA GLY A 444 5.37 -8.99 6.43
C GLY A 444 4.36 -9.13 7.56
N HIS A 445 4.83 -8.94 8.81
CA HIS A 445 4.21 -8.90 10.16
C HIS A 445 2.83 -9.54 10.48
N TYR A 446 1.91 -9.73 9.54
CA TYR A 446 0.49 -10.03 9.79
C TYR A 446 -0.02 -11.36 9.21
N SER A 447 0.46 -11.83 8.04
CA SER A 447 -0.12 -13.02 7.37
C SER A 447 0.72 -14.30 7.47
N GLY A 448 2.04 -14.22 7.66
CA GLY A 448 2.91 -15.41 7.71
C GLY A 448 2.92 -16.27 6.43
N THR A 449 2.35 -15.77 5.33
CA THR A 449 2.12 -16.50 4.08
C THR A 449 3.29 -16.31 3.12
N PRO A 450 3.82 -17.36 2.46
CA PRO A 450 4.90 -17.20 1.48
C PRO A 450 4.56 -16.23 0.34
N PHE A 451 5.55 -15.47 -0.12
CA PHE A 451 5.42 -14.69 -1.37
C PHE A 451 5.55 -15.61 -2.59
N ALA A 452 4.67 -15.45 -3.58
CA ALA A 452 4.92 -16.01 -4.90
C ALA A 452 6.09 -15.27 -5.57
N TRP A 453 6.93 -15.99 -6.31
CA TRP A 453 8.01 -15.34 -7.06
C TRP A 453 7.44 -14.64 -8.30
N PRO A 454 7.76 -13.35 -8.56
CA PRO A 454 7.24 -12.62 -9.73
C PRO A 454 7.58 -13.28 -11.07
N GLY A 455 8.70 -14.00 -11.16
CA GLY A 455 9.07 -14.76 -12.35
C GLY A 455 8.37 -16.11 -12.51
N SER A 456 7.51 -16.52 -11.57
CA SER A 456 6.67 -17.71 -11.71
C SER A 456 5.60 -17.47 -12.77
N GLU A 457 5.77 -18.11 -13.92
CA GLU A 457 4.78 -18.08 -15.01
C GLU A 457 3.45 -18.68 -14.54
N LYS A 458 3.52 -19.72 -13.72
CA LYS A 458 2.35 -20.38 -13.17
C LYS A 458 1.55 -19.45 -12.25
N TRP A 459 2.24 -18.76 -11.34
CA TRP A 459 1.60 -17.77 -10.48
C TRP A 459 0.93 -16.66 -11.29
N ARG A 460 1.62 -16.07 -12.26
CA ARG A 460 1.04 -15.00 -13.09
C ARG A 460 -0.23 -15.44 -13.80
N GLN A 461 -0.24 -16.66 -14.34
CA GLN A 461 -1.44 -17.24 -14.99
C GLN A 461 -2.58 -17.46 -14.00
N ASP A 462 -2.29 -18.09 -12.86
CA ASP A 462 -3.29 -18.45 -11.85
C ASP A 462 -3.87 -17.21 -11.15
N ALA A 463 -3.02 -16.28 -10.72
CA ALA A 463 -3.42 -15.00 -10.12
C ALA A 463 -4.09 -14.08 -11.17
N GLY A 464 -3.65 -14.14 -12.42
CA GLY A 464 -4.29 -13.45 -13.53
C GLY A 464 -5.72 -13.95 -13.79
N MET A 465 -5.98 -15.25 -13.62
CA MET A 465 -7.33 -15.81 -13.68
C MET A 465 -8.21 -15.26 -12.55
N ALA A 466 -7.69 -15.17 -11.33
CA ALA A 466 -8.41 -14.58 -10.20
C ALA A 466 -8.75 -13.09 -10.45
N LEU A 467 -7.78 -12.31 -10.95
CA LEU A 467 -7.98 -10.92 -11.35
C LEU A 467 -9.03 -10.77 -12.46
N ARG A 468 -8.98 -11.63 -13.49
CA ARG A 468 -9.99 -11.66 -14.56
C ARG A 468 -11.39 -11.84 -13.99
N LYS A 469 -11.60 -12.83 -13.11
CA LYS A 469 -12.91 -13.11 -12.52
C LYS A 469 -13.42 -11.95 -11.67
N LEU A 470 -12.56 -11.27 -10.93
CA LEU A 470 -12.93 -10.05 -10.20
C LEU A 470 -13.42 -8.96 -11.17
N ILE A 471 -12.70 -8.71 -12.27
CA ILE A 471 -13.10 -7.69 -13.25
C ILE A 471 -14.43 -8.07 -13.92
N GLU A 472 -14.59 -9.34 -14.29
CA GLU A 472 -15.86 -9.87 -14.85
C GLU A 472 -17.03 -9.69 -13.86
N HIS A 473 -16.82 -9.98 -12.57
CA HIS A 473 -17.79 -9.72 -11.51
C HIS A 473 -18.16 -8.24 -11.44
N VAL A 474 -17.16 -7.35 -11.35
CA VAL A 474 -17.37 -5.89 -11.31
C VAL A 474 -18.15 -5.39 -12.54
N ARG A 475 -17.85 -5.90 -13.73
CA ARG A 475 -18.56 -5.52 -14.96
C ARG A 475 -20.01 -6.02 -15.00
N ALA A 476 -20.33 -7.09 -14.30
CA ALA A 476 -21.69 -7.61 -14.15
C ALA A 476 -22.50 -6.88 -13.06
N SER A 477 -21.83 -6.16 -12.16
CA SER A 477 -22.45 -5.53 -10.99
C SER A 477 -23.26 -4.25 -11.31
N PRO A 478 -24.25 -3.88 -10.48
CA PRO A 478 -25.05 -2.66 -10.64
C PRO A 478 -24.27 -1.34 -10.57
N TYR A 479 -23.03 -1.40 -10.06
CA TYR A 479 -22.10 -0.29 -9.93
C TYR A 479 -21.02 -0.25 -11.03
N ALA A 480 -21.10 -1.11 -12.05
CA ALA A 480 -20.09 -1.22 -13.11
C ALA A 480 -19.76 0.13 -13.77
N ASP A 481 -20.76 1.00 -13.92
CA ASP A 481 -20.60 2.33 -14.51
C ASP A 481 -19.93 3.38 -13.59
N ARG A 482 -19.46 2.96 -12.42
CA ARG A 482 -18.67 3.76 -11.48
C ARG A 482 -17.21 3.36 -11.42
N VAL A 483 -16.80 2.26 -12.06
CA VAL A 483 -15.41 1.80 -12.00
C VAL A 483 -14.65 2.27 -13.24
N ILE A 484 -13.64 3.11 -13.04
CA ILE A 484 -12.85 3.73 -14.12
C ILE A 484 -11.51 3.05 -14.35
N GLY A 485 -11.10 2.12 -13.49
CA GLY A 485 -9.75 1.56 -13.54
C GLY A 485 -9.43 0.63 -12.38
N TYR A 486 -8.20 0.10 -12.42
CA TYR A 486 -7.64 -0.72 -11.37
C TYR A 486 -6.19 -0.31 -11.11
N HIS A 487 -5.86 -0.14 -9.84
CA HIS A 487 -4.50 0.03 -9.37
C HIS A 487 -4.00 -1.32 -8.86
N ILE A 488 -3.11 -1.99 -9.58
CA ILE A 488 -2.64 -3.33 -9.20
C ILE A 488 -1.43 -3.22 -8.28
N ALA A 489 -1.56 -3.84 -7.10
CA ALA A 489 -0.56 -3.85 -6.04
C ALA A 489 -0.12 -5.30 -5.73
N SER A 490 1.16 -5.49 -5.43
CA SER A 490 1.72 -6.81 -5.12
C SER A 490 3.04 -6.72 -4.36
N LEU A 491 3.56 -7.87 -3.94
CA LEU A 491 4.85 -8.06 -3.29
C LEU A 491 5.00 -7.23 -2.00
N HIS A 492 6.23 -6.81 -1.69
CA HIS A 492 6.52 -6.18 -0.41
C HIS A 492 5.99 -4.74 -0.36
N THR A 493 5.41 -4.39 0.79
CA THR A 493 4.61 -3.20 1.10
C THR A 493 3.51 -2.87 0.09
N GLU A 494 3.17 -3.79 -0.82
CA GLU A 494 2.24 -3.62 -1.95
C GLU A 494 2.78 -2.83 -3.16
N GLU A 495 4.03 -2.38 -3.06
CA GLU A 495 4.63 -1.41 -3.96
C GLU A 495 5.59 -2.05 -4.98
N TRP A 496 5.45 -3.37 -5.21
CA TRP A 496 6.28 -4.16 -6.12
C TRP A 496 7.76 -4.28 -5.73
N PHE A 497 8.09 -4.06 -4.45
CA PHE A 497 9.45 -4.30 -3.94
C PHE A 497 9.77 -5.78 -3.83
N HIS A 498 11.05 -6.12 -4.05
CA HIS A 498 11.63 -7.31 -3.43
C HIS A 498 11.70 -7.11 -1.91
N HIS A 499 11.34 -8.14 -1.14
CA HIS A 499 11.11 -7.99 0.31
C HIS A 499 12.36 -7.75 1.15
N ASN A 500 12.16 -7.06 2.28
CA ASN A 500 13.15 -6.89 3.35
C ASN A 500 14.50 -6.30 2.88
N PHE A 501 14.46 -5.46 1.84
CA PHE A 501 15.59 -4.64 1.39
C PHE A 501 16.14 -3.73 2.52
N TRP A 502 15.26 -3.20 3.36
CA TRP A 502 15.61 -2.38 4.53
C TRP A 502 16.02 -3.18 5.78
N GLY A 503 15.93 -4.52 5.73
CA GLY A 503 16.24 -5.40 6.86
C GLY A 503 17.70 -5.35 7.30
N ASN A 504 17.91 -5.73 8.57
CA ASN A 504 19.23 -6.01 9.12
C ASN A 504 19.24 -7.37 9.87
N PRO A 505 19.86 -8.43 9.32
CA PRO A 505 20.56 -8.45 8.03
C PRO A 505 19.58 -8.35 6.84
N PRO A 506 20.06 -7.89 5.67
CA PRO A 506 19.26 -7.84 4.45
C PRO A 506 18.94 -9.24 3.94
N SER A 507 17.75 -9.41 3.38
CA SER A 507 17.36 -10.62 2.66
C SER A 507 17.76 -10.53 1.19
N TYR A 508 18.27 -11.63 0.63
CA TYR A 508 18.60 -11.75 -0.80
C TYR A 508 17.71 -12.82 -1.41
N TRP A 509 16.94 -12.46 -2.43
CA TRP A 509 15.94 -13.31 -3.07
C TRP A 509 16.34 -13.72 -4.50
N GLY A 510 15.52 -14.59 -5.09
CA GLY A 510 15.65 -15.04 -6.48
C GLY A 510 16.49 -16.31 -6.61
N TYR A 511 16.54 -17.14 -5.57
CA TYR A 511 17.25 -18.43 -5.56
C TYR A 511 16.32 -19.64 -5.77
N ASP A 512 15.00 -19.42 -5.84
CA ASP A 512 14.03 -20.45 -6.15
C ASP A 512 14.12 -20.95 -7.60
N LYS A 513 13.51 -22.11 -7.87
CA LYS A 513 13.57 -22.76 -9.19
C LYS A 513 12.93 -21.90 -10.28
N ALA A 514 11.82 -21.22 -9.98
CA ALA A 514 11.16 -20.34 -10.93
C ALA A 514 12.07 -19.16 -11.31
N SER A 515 12.78 -18.57 -10.34
CA SER A 515 13.77 -17.52 -10.59
C SER A 515 14.93 -17.99 -11.46
N VAL A 516 15.54 -19.13 -11.16
CA VAL A 516 16.65 -19.68 -11.98
C VAL A 516 16.19 -19.92 -13.42
N ALA A 517 14.99 -20.49 -13.61
CA ALA A 517 14.44 -20.71 -14.94
C ALA A 517 14.16 -19.39 -15.69
N ALA A 518 13.61 -18.38 -15.02
CA ALA A 518 13.36 -17.07 -15.61
C ALA A 518 14.66 -16.33 -15.96
N PHE A 519 15.69 -16.41 -15.10
CA PHE A 519 17.00 -15.83 -15.36
C PHE A 519 17.66 -16.44 -16.60
N ARG A 520 17.60 -17.77 -16.74
CA ARG A 520 18.16 -18.45 -17.93
C ARG A 520 17.47 -18.02 -19.22
N LYS A 521 16.14 -17.87 -19.21
CA LYS A 521 15.38 -17.32 -20.34
C LYS A 521 15.77 -15.88 -20.66
N PHE A 522 16.03 -15.07 -19.65
CA PHE A 522 16.55 -13.71 -19.84
C PHE A 522 17.91 -13.74 -20.55
N LEU A 523 18.83 -14.62 -20.14
CA LEU A 523 20.15 -14.76 -20.78
C LEU A 523 20.04 -15.24 -22.23
N GLU A 524 19.16 -16.20 -22.50
CA GLU A 524 18.86 -16.67 -23.87
C GLU A 524 18.41 -15.51 -24.76
N LYS A 525 17.46 -14.70 -24.28
CA LYS A 525 16.95 -13.53 -25.01
C LYS A 525 18.03 -12.47 -25.22
N ARG A 526 18.87 -12.22 -24.20
CA ARG A 526 19.90 -11.17 -24.23
C ARG A 526 21.05 -11.49 -25.17
N TYR A 527 21.54 -12.73 -25.16
CA TYR A 527 22.75 -13.11 -25.88
C TYR A 527 22.50 -13.86 -27.18
N GLY A 528 21.37 -14.54 -27.33
CA GLY A 528 20.98 -15.34 -28.49
C GLY A 528 21.83 -16.60 -28.75
N THR A 529 23.11 -16.59 -28.37
CA THR A 529 24.06 -17.70 -28.57
C THR A 529 24.89 -17.91 -27.30
N VAL A 530 25.30 -19.17 -27.08
CA VAL A 530 26.17 -19.53 -25.95
C VAL A 530 27.54 -18.88 -26.09
N GLU A 531 28.05 -18.72 -27.30
CA GLU A 531 29.33 -18.05 -27.58
C GLU A 531 29.32 -16.58 -27.14
N ALA A 532 28.21 -15.87 -27.36
CA ALA A 532 28.05 -14.50 -26.90
C ALA A 532 27.99 -14.41 -25.37
N LEU A 533 27.25 -15.33 -24.71
CA LEU A 533 27.21 -15.42 -23.24
C LEU A 533 28.60 -15.69 -22.66
N ARG A 534 29.30 -16.70 -23.16
CA ARG A 534 30.66 -17.05 -22.71
C ARG A 534 31.64 -15.90 -22.87
N LYS A 535 31.56 -15.18 -23.99
CA LYS A 535 32.36 -13.99 -24.23
C LYS A 535 32.05 -12.88 -23.23
N ALA A 536 30.77 -12.61 -22.97
CA ALA A 536 30.34 -11.54 -22.07
C ALA A 536 30.69 -11.83 -20.61
N TRP A 537 30.52 -13.07 -20.17
CA TRP A 537 30.83 -13.49 -18.79
C TRP A 537 32.31 -13.82 -18.58
N ASN A 538 33.11 -13.84 -19.66
CA ASN A 538 34.49 -14.30 -19.66
C ASN A 538 34.64 -15.70 -19.01
N ASP A 539 33.67 -16.57 -19.28
CA ASP A 539 33.61 -17.95 -18.79
C ASP A 539 33.45 -18.89 -19.99
N PRO A 540 34.46 -19.70 -20.36
CA PRO A 540 34.37 -20.59 -21.50
C PRO A 540 33.46 -21.81 -21.27
N THR A 541 33.02 -22.05 -20.03
CA THR A 541 32.29 -23.25 -19.62
C THR A 541 30.78 -23.02 -19.50
N VAL A 542 30.34 -21.79 -19.23
CA VAL A 542 28.92 -21.47 -19.07
C VAL A 542 28.11 -21.76 -20.33
N ASP A 543 26.87 -22.20 -20.15
CA ASP A 543 25.82 -22.21 -21.18
C ASP A 543 24.48 -21.79 -20.54
N PHE A 544 23.43 -21.64 -21.35
CA PHE A 544 22.11 -21.21 -20.84
C PHE A 544 21.50 -22.18 -19.82
N ALA A 545 21.75 -23.48 -19.95
CA ALA A 545 21.18 -24.50 -19.06
C ALA A 545 21.93 -24.61 -17.73
N ALA A 546 23.22 -24.28 -17.70
CA ALA A 546 24.08 -24.35 -16.53
C ALA A 546 24.24 -22.99 -15.82
N ALA A 547 23.89 -21.87 -16.46
CA ALA A 547 23.98 -20.55 -15.85
C ALA A 547 23.28 -20.51 -14.48
N ALA A 548 24.01 -20.08 -13.46
CA ALA A 548 23.53 -19.97 -12.09
C ALA A 548 23.22 -18.52 -11.76
N VAL A 549 22.23 -18.30 -10.89
CA VAL A 549 22.06 -16.99 -10.25
C VAL A 549 23.28 -16.72 -9.35
N PRO A 550 23.79 -15.48 -9.28
CA PRO A 550 24.95 -15.16 -8.44
C PRO A 550 24.68 -15.45 -6.97
N SER A 551 25.71 -15.87 -6.24
CA SER A 551 25.60 -16.07 -4.80
C SER A 551 25.41 -14.74 -4.06
N LYS A 552 25.02 -14.80 -2.78
CA LYS A 552 24.97 -13.62 -1.90
C LYS A 552 26.33 -12.89 -1.87
N ASP A 553 27.42 -13.63 -1.80
CA ASP A 553 28.75 -13.04 -1.71
C ASP A 553 29.14 -12.36 -3.03
N ASP A 554 28.79 -12.95 -4.18
CA ASP A 554 28.99 -12.31 -5.49
C ASP A 554 28.19 -11.01 -5.63
N ARG A 555 26.95 -11.00 -5.12
CA ARG A 555 26.08 -9.80 -5.10
C ARG A 555 26.63 -8.69 -4.22
N VAL A 556 27.20 -9.02 -3.06
CA VAL A 556 27.80 -8.04 -2.16
C VAL A 556 29.13 -7.50 -2.69
N LYS A 557 29.89 -8.34 -3.41
CA LYS A 557 31.22 -8.01 -3.89
C LYS A 557 31.21 -6.96 -5.02
N THR A 558 32.26 -6.15 -5.01
CA THR A 558 32.64 -5.21 -6.07
C THR A 558 34.10 -5.41 -6.47
N ASP A 559 34.49 -4.85 -7.62
CA ASP A 559 35.83 -5.01 -8.20
C ASP A 559 36.75 -3.82 -7.88
N LEU A 560 36.18 -2.62 -7.75
CA LEU A 560 36.89 -1.40 -7.36
C LEU A 560 35.98 -0.51 -6.51
N GLY A 561 36.09 -0.66 -5.19
CA GLY A 561 35.33 0.12 -4.23
C GLY A 561 33.83 0.08 -4.51
N PHE A 562 33.27 1.18 -4.98
CA PHE A 562 31.85 1.32 -5.32
C PHE A 562 31.43 0.52 -6.56
N PHE A 563 32.33 0.17 -7.49
CA PHE A 563 31.99 -0.32 -8.83
C PHE A 563 32.24 -1.81 -9.05
N ARG A 564 31.35 -2.44 -9.83
CA ARG A 564 31.57 -3.72 -10.50
C ARG A 564 32.16 -3.49 -11.89
N ASP A 565 33.17 -4.27 -12.23
CA ASP A 565 33.84 -4.22 -13.52
C ASP A 565 33.14 -5.19 -14.49
N PRO A 566 32.53 -4.72 -15.59
CA PRO A 566 31.87 -5.61 -16.55
C PRO A 566 32.78 -6.72 -17.08
N ALA A 567 34.09 -6.49 -17.19
CA ALA A 567 35.04 -7.53 -17.61
C ALA A 567 35.18 -8.71 -16.61
N LYS A 568 34.69 -8.56 -15.37
CA LYS A 568 34.81 -9.56 -14.29
C LYS A 568 33.45 -9.99 -13.72
N SER A 569 32.52 -9.06 -13.65
CA SER A 569 31.27 -9.18 -12.90
C SER A 569 30.02 -9.04 -13.76
N GLN A 570 30.13 -9.24 -15.10
CA GLN A 570 28.97 -9.17 -16.02
C GLN A 570 27.83 -10.10 -15.60
N HIS A 571 28.13 -11.27 -15.06
CA HIS A 571 27.12 -12.22 -14.58
C HIS A 571 26.26 -11.66 -13.42
N VAL A 572 26.85 -10.84 -12.54
CA VAL A 572 26.13 -10.14 -11.47
C VAL A 572 25.32 -8.97 -12.02
N ILE A 573 25.90 -8.21 -12.96
CA ILE A 573 25.22 -7.09 -13.62
C ILE A 573 23.99 -7.60 -14.38
N ASP A 574 24.14 -8.67 -15.17
CA ASP A 574 23.04 -9.30 -15.90
C ASP A 574 21.95 -9.84 -14.97
N PHE A 575 22.33 -10.41 -13.82
CA PHE A 575 21.36 -10.81 -12.82
C PHE A 575 20.55 -9.62 -12.31
N TYR A 576 21.19 -8.48 -11.99
CA TYR A 576 20.45 -7.31 -11.54
C TYR A 576 19.57 -6.69 -12.62
N LEU A 577 19.98 -6.72 -13.89
CA LEU A 577 19.13 -6.33 -15.01
C LEU A 577 17.87 -7.21 -15.05
N TYR A 578 18.04 -8.54 -15.05
CA TYR A 578 16.93 -9.50 -14.95
C TYR A 578 16.05 -9.27 -13.73
N TYR A 579 16.67 -9.08 -12.56
CA TYR A 579 16.00 -9.01 -11.27
C TYR A 579 15.10 -7.78 -11.14
N ASN A 580 15.40 -6.70 -11.87
CA ASN A 580 14.53 -5.54 -11.99
C ASN A 580 13.53 -5.70 -13.16
N ASP A 581 13.96 -6.29 -14.29
CA ASP A 581 13.08 -6.56 -15.45
C ASP A 581 11.92 -7.50 -15.12
N ILE A 582 12.11 -8.48 -14.24
CA ILE A 582 11.08 -9.47 -13.93
C ILE A 582 9.87 -8.87 -13.21
N ILE A 583 10.06 -7.76 -12.49
CA ILE A 583 8.95 -6.99 -11.90
C ILE A 583 8.15 -6.33 -13.02
N VAL A 584 8.82 -5.69 -13.98
CA VAL A 584 8.18 -5.06 -15.14
C VAL A 584 7.47 -6.08 -16.02
N ASP A 585 8.07 -7.26 -16.29
CA ASP A 585 7.41 -8.38 -16.99
C ASP A 585 6.06 -8.72 -16.35
N THR A 586 6.03 -8.72 -15.01
CA THR A 586 4.88 -9.08 -14.21
C THR A 586 3.81 -7.99 -14.24
N ILE A 587 4.21 -6.72 -14.07
CA ILE A 587 3.30 -5.58 -14.20
C ILE A 587 2.71 -5.53 -15.62
N GLU A 588 3.52 -5.70 -16.66
CA GLU A 588 3.07 -5.74 -18.06
C GLU A 588 2.08 -6.89 -18.32
N HIS A 589 2.29 -8.06 -17.70
CA HIS A 589 1.35 -9.17 -17.79
C HIS A 589 -0.05 -8.79 -17.26
N PHE A 590 -0.12 -8.22 -16.05
CA PHE A 590 -1.39 -7.80 -15.46
C PHE A 590 -1.99 -6.59 -16.17
N ALA A 591 -1.16 -5.66 -16.65
CA ALA A 591 -1.61 -4.51 -17.44
C ALA A 591 -2.37 -4.95 -18.68
N ARG A 592 -1.76 -5.86 -19.46
CA ARG A 592 -2.39 -6.43 -20.65
C ARG A 592 -3.68 -7.17 -20.31
N LEU A 593 -3.67 -7.98 -19.25
CA LEU A 593 -4.86 -8.70 -18.81
C LEU A 593 -6.02 -7.75 -18.48
N VAL A 594 -5.77 -6.72 -17.67
CA VAL A 594 -6.78 -5.71 -17.32
C VAL A 594 -7.30 -5.03 -18.58
N LYS A 595 -6.41 -4.59 -19.48
CA LYS A 595 -6.79 -3.94 -20.74
C LYS A 595 -7.63 -4.85 -21.64
N ASP A 596 -7.29 -6.13 -21.75
CA ASP A 596 -8.02 -7.08 -22.59
C ASP A 596 -9.42 -7.38 -22.00
N VAL A 597 -9.51 -7.64 -20.70
CA VAL A 597 -10.79 -7.95 -20.03
C VAL A 597 -11.71 -6.72 -19.97
N ALA A 598 -11.13 -5.54 -19.75
CA ALA A 598 -11.86 -4.28 -19.69
C ALA A 598 -12.14 -3.66 -21.08
N GLY A 599 -11.74 -4.30 -22.19
CA GLY A 599 -11.92 -3.74 -23.53
C GLY A 599 -11.17 -2.41 -23.76
N ARG A 600 -10.08 -2.18 -22.99
CA ARG A 600 -9.28 -0.96 -22.95
C ARG A 600 -10.03 0.31 -22.53
N GLU A 601 -11.20 0.17 -21.89
CA GLU A 601 -12.03 1.29 -21.41
C GLU A 601 -11.62 1.79 -20.02
N CYS A 602 -10.91 0.94 -19.26
CA CYS A 602 -10.45 1.19 -17.91
C CYS A 602 -8.96 1.55 -17.85
N LEU A 603 -8.59 2.34 -16.84
CA LEU A 603 -7.20 2.61 -16.49
C LEU A 603 -6.54 1.41 -15.81
N PHE A 604 -5.24 1.26 -16.05
CA PHE A 604 -4.33 0.45 -15.27
C PHE A 604 -3.24 1.33 -14.67
N GLY A 605 -2.95 1.13 -13.39
CA GLY A 605 -1.77 1.71 -12.78
C GLY A 605 -1.10 0.79 -11.76
N ALA A 606 0.13 1.17 -11.40
CA ALA A 606 0.98 0.41 -10.49
C ALA A 606 1.93 1.34 -9.72
N PHE A 607 2.36 0.90 -8.55
CA PHE A 607 3.54 1.46 -7.88
C PHE A 607 4.82 1.04 -8.61
N TYR A 608 5.64 1.99 -9.07
CA TYR A 608 6.94 1.67 -9.67
C TYR A 608 7.88 2.87 -9.82
N GLY A 609 9.18 2.60 -10.03
CA GLY A 609 10.18 3.60 -10.42
C GLY A 609 10.76 4.43 -9.27
N TYR A 610 11.00 3.85 -8.09
CA TYR A 610 11.36 4.58 -6.85
C TYR A 610 12.86 4.93 -6.81
N MET A 611 13.35 5.55 -7.88
CA MET A 611 14.76 5.84 -8.09
C MET A 611 15.38 6.65 -6.95
N PHE A 612 14.65 7.63 -6.42
CA PHE A 612 15.17 8.48 -5.35
C PHE A 612 15.06 7.82 -3.97
N GLU A 613 13.90 7.29 -3.61
CA GLU A 613 13.65 6.77 -2.26
C GLU A 613 14.48 5.51 -1.98
N LEU A 614 14.66 4.65 -2.99
CA LEU A 614 15.52 3.47 -2.90
C LEU A 614 16.99 3.78 -3.22
N SER A 615 17.32 5.04 -3.53
CA SER A 615 18.65 5.46 -3.98
C SER A 615 19.18 4.56 -5.11
N GLY A 616 18.30 4.19 -6.04
CA GLY A 616 18.54 3.26 -7.14
C GLY A 616 19.14 1.92 -6.69
N SER A 617 18.74 1.36 -5.54
CA SER A 617 19.27 0.07 -5.13
C SER A 617 18.88 -1.03 -6.14
N PRO A 618 19.84 -1.79 -6.69
CA PRO A 618 19.53 -2.88 -7.62
C PRO A 618 18.82 -4.05 -6.95
N GLU A 619 18.80 -4.07 -5.61
CA GLU A 619 18.03 -5.02 -4.80
C GLU A 619 16.55 -4.66 -4.67
N GLY A 620 16.17 -3.42 -5.02
CA GLY A 620 14.82 -2.92 -4.80
C GLY A 620 13.79 -3.41 -5.81
N GLY A 621 14.20 -3.69 -7.05
CA GLY A 621 13.30 -4.12 -8.13
C GLY A 621 12.69 -2.98 -8.97
N HIS A 622 13.25 -1.77 -8.93
CA HIS A 622 12.69 -0.56 -9.57
C HIS A 622 13.56 0.06 -10.68
N LEU A 623 14.60 -0.64 -11.17
CA LEU A 623 15.57 -0.14 -12.17
C LEU A 623 15.22 -0.47 -13.63
N ALA A 624 13.93 -0.55 -13.96
CA ALA A 624 13.45 -0.78 -15.34
C ALA A 624 12.28 0.15 -15.71
N LEU A 625 12.33 1.40 -15.23
CA LEU A 625 11.30 2.41 -15.44
C LEU A 625 11.15 2.75 -16.92
N GLU A 626 12.24 2.93 -17.67
CA GLU A 626 12.17 3.26 -19.10
C GLU A 626 11.30 2.25 -19.86
N ARG A 627 11.55 0.97 -19.60
CA ARG A 627 10.81 -0.13 -20.21
C ARG A 627 9.31 -0.04 -19.89
N LEU A 628 8.97 0.12 -18.61
CA LEU A 628 7.57 0.19 -18.19
C LEU A 628 6.84 1.41 -18.81
N LEU A 629 7.53 2.54 -18.98
CA LEU A 629 6.98 3.73 -19.62
C LEU A 629 6.64 3.51 -21.10
N HIS A 630 7.36 2.62 -21.79
CA HIS A 630 7.06 2.21 -23.15
C HIS A 630 5.87 1.25 -23.27
N CYS A 631 5.38 0.67 -22.17
CA CYS A 631 4.23 -0.22 -22.20
C CYS A 631 2.93 0.56 -22.51
N PRO A 632 2.19 0.24 -23.59
CA PRO A 632 0.96 0.95 -23.96
C PRO A 632 -0.23 0.60 -23.03
N ASP A 633 -0.10 -0.43 -22.21
CA ASP A 633 -1.16 -0.94 -21.35
C ASP A 633 -1.13 -0.34 -19.94
N VAL A 634 -0.08 0.41 -19.60
CA VAL A 634 0.04 1.17 -18.34
C VAL A 634 -0.38 2.61 -18.59
N ASP A 635 -1.30 3.16 -17.80
CA ASP A 635 -1.77 4.54 -17.94
C ASP A 635 -1.15 5.49 -16.91
N PHE A 636 -0.97 5.01 -15.68
CA PHE A 636 -0.40 5.80 -14.60
C PHE A 636 0.54 4.99 -13.70
N LEU A 637 1.47 5.71 -13.08
CA LEU A 637 2.34 5.19 -12.01
C LEU A 637 2.11 6.01 -10.74
N THR A 638 2.46 5.43 -9.59
CA THR A 638 2.31 6.10 -8.30
C THR A 638 3.42 5.76 -7.33
N ALA A 639 3.60 6.63 -6.32
CA ALA A 639 4.33 6.36 -5.08
C ALA A 639 3.88 7.33 -3.98
N PRO A 640 4.18 7.04 -2.71
CA PRO A 640 4.08 8.03 -1.65
C PRO A 640 4.94 9.27 -1.90
N SER A 641 4.59 10.37 -1.26
CA SER A 641 5.51 11.49 -1.09
C SER A 641 6.75 11.03 -0.31
N SER A 642 7.93 11.61 -0.57
CA SER A 642 9.15 11.20 0.14
C SER A 642 9.01 11.28 1.67
N TYR A 643 9.57 10.30 2.38
CA TYR A 643 9.57 10.28 3.85
C TYR A 643 10.63 11.20 4.47
N GLY A 644 11.63 11.63 3.70
CA GLY A 644 12.81 12.33 4.22
C GLY A 644 12.66 13.82 4.52
N PHE A 645 11.71 14.50 3.87
CA PHE A 645 11.69 15.97 3.83
C PHE A 645 10.37 16.57 4.30
N ARG A 646 9.70 15.91 5.24
CA ARG A 646 8.33 16.25 5.61
C ARG A 646 8.09 17.47 6.51
N PRO A 647 9.03 17.98 7.35
CA PRO A 647 8.73 19.04 8.31
C PRO A 647 8.06 20.28 7.69
N VAL A 648 7.14 20.92 8.41
CA VAL A 648 6.38 22.10 7.95
C VAL A 648 7.19 23.39 7.78
N GLY A 649 8.47 23.40 8.18
CA GLY A 649 9.35 24.56 7.95
C GLY A 649 10.51 24.17 7.04
N THR A 650 11.41 23.34 7.56
CA THR A 650 12.61 22.90 6.85
C THR A 650 12.37 21.78 5.83
N GLY A 651 11.14 21.32 5.63
CA GLY A 651 10.82 20.28 4.67
C GLY A 651 10.53 20.81 3.27
N CYS A 652 10.47 19.90 2.31
CA CYS A 652 9.96 20.11 0.96
C CYS A 652 9.04 18.95 0.56
N SER A 653 8.17 19.21 -0.41
CA SER A 653 7.40 18.18 -1.10
C SER A 653 8.27 17.62 -2.22
N ALA A 654 8.42 16.30 -2.26
CA ALA A 654 9.33 15.62 -3.17
C ALA A 654 8.78 14.24 -3.55
N PHE A 655 8.83 13.88 -4.82
CA PHE A 655 8.32 12.60 -5.32
C PHE A 655 9.42 11.56 -5.44
N MET A 656 9.08 10.28 -5.24
CA MET A 656 10.05 9.16 -5.25
C MET A 656 10.61 8.79 -6.63
N SER A 657 10.01 9.30 -7.71
CA SER A 657 10.32 8.92 -9.09
C SER A 657 10.70 10.10 -10.01
N LEU A 658 10.94 9.80 -11.29
CA LEU A 658 11.40 10.70 -12.34
C LEU A 658 10.20 11.28 -13.12
N THR A 659 9.45 12.19 -12.51
CA THR A 659 8.13 12.59 -13.03
C THR A 659 8.13 13.22 -14.42
N GLU A 660 9.19 13.91 -14.85
CA GLU A 660 9.25 14.42 -16.24
C GLU A 660 9.40 13.27 -17.24
N ALA A 661 10.21 12.25 -16.93
CA ALA A 661 10.30 11.05 -17.77
C ALA A 661 8.93 10.36 -17.90
N ILE A 662 8.20 10.22 -16.79
CA ILE A 662 6.86 9.61 -16.80
C ILE A 662 5.90 10.38 -17.73
N LYS A 663 5.89 11.72 -17.62
CA LYS A 663 5.03 12.57 -18.43
C LYS A 663 5.40 12.57 -19.90
N LEU A 664 6.69 12.53 -20.21
CA LEU A 664 7.20 12.50 -21.59
C LEU A 664 6.68 11.29 -22.37
N HIS A 665 6.44 10.17 -21.68
CA HIS A 665 5.86 8.95 -22.25
C HIS A 665 4.33 8.90 -22.16
N GLY A 666 3.67 10.04 -21.90
CA GLY A 666 2.23 10.18 -21.90
C GLY A 666 1.52 9.54 -20.71
N LYS A 667 2.27 9.19 -19.65
CA LYS A 667 1.72 8.55 -18.44
C LYS A 667 1.41 9.60 -17.37
N LEU A 668 0.38 9.35 -16.57
CA LEU A 668 0.08 10.19 -15.40
C LEU A 668 0.89 9.69 -14.18
N TRP A 669 1.44 10.61 -13.39
CA TRP A 669 1.92 10.30 -12.06
C TRP A 669 0.82 10.62 -11.04
N PHE A 670 0.52 9.69 -10.15
CA PHE A 670 -0.26 9.93 -8.95
C PHE A 670 0.66 10.00 -7.74
N ASN A 671 0.53 11.05 -6.95
CA ASN A 671 1.19 11.15 -5.67
C ASN A 671 0.27 10.63 -4.56
N GLU A 672 0.76 9.69 -3.77
CA GLU A 672 0.11 9.26 -2.54
C GLU A 672 0.50 10.22 -1.41
N ASN A 673 -0.40 11.16 -1.09
CA ASN A 673 -0.20 12.12 -0.02
C ASN A 673 -0.60 11.49 1.31
N ASP A 674 0.37 10.86 1.96
CA ASP A 674 0.27 10.22 3.27
C ASP A 674 0.87 11.11 4.39
N TYR A 675 0.85 12.43 4.21
CA TYR A 675 1.24 13.36 5.26
C TYR A 675 0.22 13.30 6.41
N ARG A 676 0.66 12.72 7.54
CA ARG A 676 -0.07 12.75 8.80
C ARG A 676 -0.40 14.18 9.20
N THR A 677 -1.62 14.37 9.69
CA THR A 677 -2.11 15.67 10.18
C THR A 677 -2.01 15.76 11.70
N HIS A 678 -2.30 16.95 12.24
CA HIS A 678 -2.40 17.17 13.69
C HIS A 678 -3.48 16.34 14.41
N LEU A 679 -4.38 15.70 13.67
CA LEU A 679 -5.43 14.84 14.24
C LEU A 679 -4.92 13.41 14.52
N VAL A 680 -3.77 13.02 13.96
CA VAL A 680 -3.23 11.67 14.12
C VAL A 680 -2.50 11.56 15.45
N PRO A 681 -2.95 10.70 16.39
CA PRO A 681 -2.28 10.56 17.68
C PRO A 681 -0.85 10.07 17.53
N GLN A 682 0.09 10.78 18.16
CA GLN A 682 1.51 10.40 18.15
C GLN A 682 1.73 9.21 19.09
N LYS A 683 2.15 8.07 18.54
CA LYS A 683 2.72 6.97 19.34
C LYS A 683 4.25 7.04 19.23
N LYS A 684 4.93 7.28 20.35
CA LYS A 684 6.41 7.21 20.41
C LYS A 684 6.89 5.89 19.81
N GLY A 685 7.80 5.96 18.83
CA GLY A 685 8.41 4.79 18.21
C GLY A 685 7.64 4.16 17.04
N VAL A 686 6.52 4.75 16.60
CA VAL A 686 5.78 4.31 15.39
C VAL A 686 5.90 5.37 14.30
N PHE A 687 6.92 5.22 13.44
CA PHE A 687 7.13 6.01 12.22
C PHE A 687 7.08 7.54 12.49
N ASP A 688 8.11 8.05 13.19
CA ASP A 688 8.28 9.45 13.63
C ASP A 688 8.53 10.43 12.45
N TYR A 689 7.62 10.51 11.47
CA TYR A 689 7.86 11.23 10.22
C TYR A 689 7.41 12.70 10.18
N VAL A 690 6.92 13.29 11.29
CA VAL A 690 6.84 14.75 11.62
C VAL A 690 5.69 15.05 12.59
N ASP A 691 5.93 15.94 13.54
CA ASP A 691 4.96 16.46 14.52
C ASP A 691 4.30 17.75 13.98
N LEU A 692 3.13 17.62 13.34
CA LEU A 692 2.27 18.75 12.98
C LEU A 692 1.34 19.07 14.15
N LYS A 693 1.41 20.28 14.66
CA LYS A 693 0.87 20.60 16.00
C LYS A 693 -0.57 21.09 15.99
N ASN A 694 -1.04 21.59 14.84
CA ASN A 694 -2.33 22.24 14.71
C ASN A 694 -2.83 22.22 13.25
N LEU A 695 -4.04 22.77 13.06
CA LEU A 695 -4.68 22.91 11.76
C LEU A 695 -3.81 23.69 10.78
N ASP A 696 -3.25 24.84 11.19
CA ASP A 696 -2.47 25.71 10.29
C ASP A 696 -1.24 25.00 9.72
N GLU A 697 -0.48 24.29 10.57
CA GLU A 697 0.68 23.51 10.12
C GLU A 697 0.25 22.37 9.19
N SER A 698 -0.89 21.73 9.47
CA SER A 698 -1.42 20.67 8.61
C SER A 698 -1.85 21.22 7.25
N VAL A 699 -2.60 22.32 7.24
CA VAL A 699 -3.05 22.99 6.01
C VAL A 699 -1.86 23.52 5.22
N ALA A 700 -0.84 24.08 5.85
CA ALA A 700 0.36 24.55 5.17
C ALA A 700 1.10 23.43 4.43
N VAL A 701 1.25 22.25 5.05
CA VAL A 701 1.84 21.06 4.40
C VAL A 701 0.95 20.53 3.27
N GLN A 702 -0.37 20.47 3.48
CA GLN A 702 -1.31 20.03 2.44
C GLN A 702 -1.31 20.97 1.23
N LYS A 703 -1.28 22.29 1.46
CA LYS A 703 -1.10 23.31 0.41
C LYS A 703 0.25 23.14 -0.30
N ARG A 704 1.33 22.82 0.42
CA ARG A 704 2.66 22.56 -0.17
C ARG A 704 2.62 21.36 -1.12
N GLU A 705 1.95 20.29 -0.70
CA GLU A 705 1.82 19.06 -1.48
C GLU A 705 0.94 19.25 -2.73
N LEU A 706 -0.17 19.97 -2.59
CA LEU A 706 -1.03 20.34 -3.72
C LEU A 706 -0.27 21.22 -4.72
N ALA A 707 0.44 22.25 -4.23
CA ALA A 707 1.21 23.14 -5.08
C ALA A 707 2.30 22.39 -5.85
N HIS A 708 3.01 21.46 -5.20
CA HIS A 708 3.97 20.57 -5.86
C HIS A 708 3.27 19.71 -6.93
N THR A 709 2.13 19.10 -6.60
CA THR A 709 1.31 18.27 -7.51
C THR A 709 0.91 19.04 -8.77
N ILE A 710 0.41 20.27 -8.62
CA ILE A 710 -0.02 21.13 -9.73
C ILE A 710 1.19 21.62 -10.55
N CYS A 711 2.27 22.06 -9.90
CA CYS A 711 3.46 22.54 -10.58
C CYS A 711 4.13 21.44 -11.42
N LEU A 712 4.13 20.19 -10.97
CA LEU A 712 4.66 19.09 -11.78
C LEU A 712 3.65 18.48 -12.75
N GLY A 713 2.38 18.89 -12.71
CA GLY A 713 1.34 18.39 -13.61
C GLY A 713 0.95 16.94 -13.33
N THR A 714 0.80 16.60 -12.06
CA THR A 714 0.51 15.25 -11.56
C THR A 714 -0.88 15.19 -10.92
N GLY A 715 -1.39 13.99 -10.66
CA GLY A 715 -2.57 13.75 -9.81
C GLY A 715 -2.16 13.42 -8.38
N MET A 716 -3.11 13.39 -7.45
CA MET A 716 -2.84 12.97 -6.08
C MET A 716 -4.06 12.36 -5.42
N TRP A 717 -3.84 11.52 -4.41
CA TRP A 717 -4.88 11.22 -3.42
C TRP A 717 -4.48 11.65 -2.03
N TRP A 718 -5.43 12.22 -1.29
CA TRP A 718 -5.32 12.35 0.16
C TRP A 718 -5.44 10.96 0.76
N PHE A 719 -4.35 10.48 1.35
CA PHE A 719 -4.30 9.16 1.91
C PHE A 719 -4.55 9.19 3.42
N ASP A 720 -5.77 8.83 3.79
CA ASP A 720 -6.23 8.72 5.16
C ASP A 720 -6.03 7.29 5.68
N MET A 721 -4.80 6.94 6.02
CA MET A 721 -4.42 5.55 6.31
C MET A 721 -5.22 4.93 7.47
N GLY A 722 -5.52 5.70 8.52
CA GLY A 722 -6.28 5.22 9.69
C GLY A 722 -7.79 5.51 9.65
N GLY A 723 -8.23 6.39 8.75
CA GLY A 723 -9.51 7.08 8.89
C GLY A 723 -9.38 8.25 9.88
N GLY A 724 -10.01 9.37 9.55
CA GLY A 724 -10.12 10.50 10.46
C GLY A 724 -8.99 11.53 10.37
N TRP A 725 -8.04 11.38 9.45
CA TRP A 725 -6.90 12.30 9.34
C TRP A 725 -7.31 13.72 8.94
N TYR A 726 -8.52 13.91 8.39
CA TYR A 726 -9.04 15.21 7.93
C TYR A 726 -10.39 15.55 8.55
N ASP A 727 -10.82 14.84 9.60
CA ASP A 727 -12.21 14.81 10.09
C ASP A 727 -12.56 15.98 11.03
N THR A 728 -12.32 17.20 10.57
CA THR A 728 -12.91 18.40 11.17
C THR A 728 -13.54 19.29 10.10
N PRO A 729 -14.61 20.03 10.44
CA PRO A 729 -15.24 20.96 9.51
C PRO A 729 -14.26 21.97 8.90
N GLU A 730 -13.32 22.47 9.70
CA GLU A 730 -12.33 23.46 9.27
C GLU A 730 -11.30 22.86 8.31
N PHE A 731 -10.86 21.62 8.54
CA PHE A 731 -9.95 20.95 7.61
C PHE A 731 -10.67 20.61 6.30
N MET A 732 -11.90 20.10 6.37
CA MET A 732 -12.68 19.82 5.16
C MET A 732 -12.97 21.09 4.35
N ALA A 733 -13.14 22.26 4.99
CA ALA A 733 -13.21 23.54 4.28
C ALA A 733 -11.91 23.87 3.53
N ALA A 734 -10.74 23.62 4.13
CA ALA A 734 -9.46 23.77 3.45
C ALA A 734 -9.29 22.78 2.28
N ILE A 735 -9.77 21.53 2.41
CA ILE A 735 -9.81 20.56 1.31
C ILE A 735 -10.72 21.03 0.18
N ALA A 736 -11.89 21.62 0.50
CA ALA A 736 -12.78 22.19 -0.50
C ALA A 736 -12.09 23.28 -1.33
N GLU A 737 -11.38 24.19 -0.66
CA GLU A 737 -10.61 25.25 -1.31
C GLU A 737 -9.48 24.67 -2.19
N MET A 738 -8.73 23.71 -1.66
CA MET A 738 -7.67 23.00 -2.40
C MET A 738 -8.22 22.27 -3.64
N ASN A 739 -9.39 21.63 -3.53
CA ASN A 739 -10.03 20.96 -4.65
C ASN A 739 -10.45 21.95 -5.74
N VAL A 740 -11.00 23.12 -5.37
CA VAL A 740 -11.30 24.21 -6.31
C VAL A 740 -10.05 24.67 -7.06
N VAL A 741 -8.92 24.85 -6.35
CA VAL A 741 -7.64 25.22 -6.97
C VAL A 741 -7.17 24.12 -7.94
N GLY A 742 -7.25 22.85 -7.54
CA GLY A 742 -6.93 21.69 -8.38
C GLY A 742 -7.76 21.66 -9.68
N GLU A 743 -9.09 21.78 -9.58
CA GLU A 743 -10.02 21.76 -10.70
C GLU A 743 -9.88 22.97 -11.64
N LYS A 744 -9.49 24.14 -11.12
CA LYS A 744 -9.14 25.28 -11.96
C LYS A 744 -7.80 25.07 -12.68
N SER A 745 -6.82 24.48 -12.00
CA SER A 745 -5.44 24.38 -12.50
C SER A 745 -5.33 23.68 -13.85
N ILE A 746 -6.17 22.67 -14.11
CA ILE A 746 -6.13 21.89 -15.36
C ILE A 746 -6.50 22.68 -16.61
N ARG A 747 -7.07 23.89 -16.44
CA ARG A 747 -7.49 24.77 -17.54
C ARG A 747 -6.39 25.68 -18.06
N PHE A 748 -5.26 25.70 -17.35
CA PHE A 748 -4.10 26.52 -17.68
C PHE A 748 -2.93 25.65 -18.14
N ASP A 749 -1.98 26.27 -18.83
CA ASP A 749 -0.78 25.58 -19.33
C ASP A 749 0.15 25.19 -18.17
N ARG A 750 0.18 23.89 -17.89
CA ARG A 750 1.01 23.29 -16.84
C ARG A 750 2.32 22.71 -17.39
N SER A 751 2.69 23.00 -18.63
CA SER A 751 4.01 22.61 -19.17
C SER A 751 5.12 23.11 -18.26
N SER A 752 6.19 22.32 -18.13
CA SER A 752 7.33 22.72 -17.29
C SER A 752 7.94 24.05 -17.74
N ALA A 753 8.30 24.89 -16.76
CA ALA A 753 9.07 26.12 -16.94
C ALA A 753 10.55 25.95 -16.60
N ALA A 754 11.00 24.72 -16.30
CA ALA A 754 12.39 24.45 -15.93
C ALA A 754 13.37 24.81 -17.06
N GLU A 755 14.54 25.29 -16.69
CA GLU A 755 15.68 25.47 -17.62
C GLU A 755 16.86 24.56 -17.24
N ILE A 756 16.62 23.67 -16.26
CA ILE A 756 17.54 22.68 -15.73
C ILE A 756 16.95 21.28 -15.95
N ALA A 757 17.73 20.38 -16.55
CA ALA A 757 17.44 18.95 -16.59
C ALA A 757 18.39 18.19 -15.66
N VAL A 758 17.84 17.40 -14.75
CA VAL A 758 18.57 16.47 -13.88
C VAL A 758 18.47 15.07 -14.49
N VAL A 759 19.59 14.56 -14.95
CA VAL A 759 19.70 13.34 -15.76
C VAL A 759 20.08 12.16 -14.87
N ILE A 760 19.22 11.14 -14.88
CA ILE A 760 19.36 9.89 -14.13
C ILE A 760 19.53 8.73 -15.10
N ASP A 761 20.36 7.76 -14.74
CA ASP A 761 20.49 6.48 -15.44
C ASP A 761 20.24 5.30 -14.49
N GLU A 762 19.30 4.43 -14.86
CA GLU A 762 18.95 3.27 -14.03
C GLU A 762 19.91 2.10 -14.22
N GLU A 763 20.44 1.89 -15.44
CA GLU A 763 21.36 0.80 -15.74
C GLU A 763 22.69 0.94 -14.97
N SER A 764 23.20 2.17 -14.85
CA SER A 764 24.38 2.50 -14.03
C SER A 764 24.28 1.95 -12.61
N MET A 765 23.07 1.86 -12.06
CA MET A 765 22.87 1.38 -10.71
C MET A 765 23.03 -0.14 -10.55
N CYS A 766 22.97 -0.91 -11.64
CA CYS A 766 23.31 -2.33 -11.64
C CYS A 766 24.84 -2.57 -11.58
N CYS A 767 25.66 -1.55 -11.89
CA CYS A 767 27.11 -1.63 -11.96
C CYS A 767 27.83 -1.22 -10.67
N ARG A 768 27.09 -1.04 -9.57
CA ARG A 768 27.64 -0.60 -8.28
C ARG A 768 27.27 -1.55 -7.15
N GLU A 769 27.96 -1.44 -6.01
CA GLU A 769 27.54 -2.11 -4.78
C GLU A 769 26.05 -1.85 -4.46
N SER A 770 25.40 -2.72 -3.69
CA SER A 770 23.94 -2.63 -3.50
C SER A 770 23.48 -1.70 -2.37
N ARG A 771 24.36 -1.39 -1.39
CA ARG A 771 23.96 -0.73 -0.12
C ARG A 771 24.87 0.44 0.33
N GLY A 772 25.81 0.88 -0.50
CA GLY A 772 26.69 2.01 -0.18
C GLY A 772 25.99 3.35 0.07
N ALA A 773 26.53 4.14 1.00
CA ALA A 773 26.02 5.47 1.36
C ALA A 773 26.10 6.49 0.20
N LEU A 774 27.05 6.33 -0.73
CA LEU A 774 27.24 7.25 -1.85
C LEU A 774 25.98 7.39 -2.72
N ALA A 775 25.24 6.31 -2.97
CA ALA A 775 24.03 6.38 -3.79
C ALA A 775 22.93 7.25 -3.15
N GLY A 776 22.80 7.21 -1.83
CA GLY A 776 21.89 8.09 -1.09
C GLY A 776 22.28 9.56 -1.20
N LEU A 777 23.58 9.86 -1.19
CA LEU A 777 24.07 11.23 -1.37
C LEU A 777 23.84 11.75 -2.80
N LEU A 778 24.00 10.88 -3.80
CA LEU A 778 23.81 11.24 -5.21
C LEU A 778 22.34 11.44 -5.59
N LEU A 779 21.43 10.60 -5.08
CA LEU A 779 20.03 10.60 -5.50
C LEU A 779 19.13 11.19 -4.41
N TYR A 780 19.02 10.51 -3.27
CA TYR A 780 18.05 10.84 -2.23
C TYR A 780 18.27 12.25 -1.63
N HIS A 781 19.49 12.56 -1.18
CA HIS A 781 19.82 13.83 -0.53
C HIS A 781 19.94 15.00 -1.52
N GLN A 782 20.47 14.74 -2.73
CA GLN A 782 20.61 15.75 -3.77
C GLN A 782 19.27 16.40 -4.15
N ARG A 783 18.17 15.63 -4.12
CA ARG A 783 16.80 16.10 -4.38
C ARG A 783 16.40 17.26 -3.46
N ASN A 784 16.76 17.22 -2.18
CA ASN A 784 16.46 18.31 -1.24
C ASN A 784 17.21 19.60 -1.60
N GLN A 785 18.47 19.50 -2.03
CA GLN A 785 19.26 20.66 -2.46
C GLN A 785 18.70 21.27 -3.75
N LEU A 786 18.20 20.43 -4.66
CA LEU A 786 17.59 20.87 -5.92
C LEU A 786 16.33 21.73 -5.67
N HIS A 787 15.45 21.31 -4.76
CA HIS A 787 14.24 22.09 -4.43
C HIS A 787 14.54 23.48 -3.85
N ARG A 788 15.76 23.72 -3.35
CA ARG A 788 16.19 24.97 -2.71
C ARG A 788 17.06 25.84 -3.60
N LEU A 789 17.34 25.44 -4.84
CA LEU A 789 18.23 26.19 -5.72
C LEU A 789 17.62 27.52 -6.20
N GLY A 790 16.30 27.68 -6.11
CA GLY A 790 15.60 28.92 -6.46
C GLY A 790 15.07 28.97 -7.90
N ALA A 791 15.10 27.85 -8.63
CA ALA A 791 14.51 27.72 -9.96
C ALA A 791 13.93 26.29 -10.16
N PRO A 792 12.90 26.12 -11.00
CA PRO A 792 12.35 24.80 -11.31
C PRO A 792 13.33 23.94 -12.11
N PHE A 793 13.26 22.63 -11.90
CA PHE A 793 14.06 21.61 -12.59
C PHE A 793 13.18 20.44 -13.02
N ASP A 794 13.57 19.76 -14.10
CA ASP A 794 12.93 18.54 -14.58
C ASP A 794 13.86 17.34 -14.33
N VAL A 795 13.34 16.22 -13.85
CA VAL A 795 14.11 14.99 -13.67
C VAL A 795 13.78 13.99 -14.78
N VAL A 796 14.81 13.59 -15.53
CA VAL A 796 14.67 12.85 -16.80
C VAL A 796 15.54 11.60 -16.81
N LEU A 797 15.17 10.63 -17.64
CA LEU A 797 16.02 9.48 -17.97
C LEU A 797 17.09 9.88 -18.98
N LEU A 798 18.29 9.33 -18.85
CA LEU A 798 19.38 9.50 -19.80
C LEU A 798 18.97 9.11 -21.23
N ASN A 799 18.22 8.01 -21.37
CA ASN A 799 17.80 7.52 -22.67
C ASN A 799 16.70 8.36 -23.33
N ASP A 800 16.13 9.34 -22.61
CA ASP A 800 15.17 10.29 -23.14
C ASP A 800 15.79 11.59 -23.66
N LEU A 801 17.11 11.80 -23.52
CA LEU A 801 17.78 13.07 -23.84
C LEU A 801 17.40 13.67 -25.21
N GLU A 802 17.32 12.84 -26.26
CA GLU A 802 17.00 13.29 -27.62
C GLU A 802 15.53 13.67 -27.83
N LYS A 803 14.62 13.23 -26.93
CA LYS A 803 13.19 13.57 -26.95
C LYS A 803 12.88 14.86 -26.18
N LEU A 804 13.85 15.36 -25.40
CA LEU A 804 13.66 16.51 -24.53
C LEU A 804 13.63 17.82 -25.32
N ARG A 805 12.87 18.78 -24.79
CA ARG A 805 13.06 20.19 -25.14
C ARG A 805 14.48 20.65 -24.74
N PRO A 806 15.05 21.68 -25.38
CA PRO A 806 16.36 22.19 -24.98
C PRO A 806 16.31 22.84 -23.59
N TYR A 807 17.28 22.48 -22.74
CA TYR A 807 17.57 23.12 -21.46
C TYR A 807 18.87 23.93 -21.55
N LYS A 808 19.09 24.82 -20.58
CA LYS A 808 20.34 25.60 -20.46
C LYS A 808 21.40 24.85 -19.65
N LEU A 809 20.95 24.14 -18.62
CA LEU A 809 21.80 23.35 -17.72
C LEU A 809 21.35 21.88 -17.68
N TYR A 810 22.30 20.97 -17.81
CA TYR A 810 22.11 19.52 -17.65
C TYR A 810 22.99 19.03 -16.50
N MET A 811 22.41 18.35 -15.50
CA MET A 811 23.13 17.81 -14.34
C MET A 811 23.05 16.29 -14.34
N PHE A 812 24.18 15.61 -14.48
CA PHE A 812 24.27 14.15 -14.55
C PHE A 812 24.67 13.60 -13.19
N LEU A 813 23.74 12.91 -12.50
CA LEU A 813 23.95 12.47 -11.11
C LEU A 813 24.67 11.12 -11.01
N ASN A 814 24.26 10.14 -11.80
CA ASN A 814 24.66 8.74 -11.61
C ASN A 814 24.96 7.99 -12.92
N THR A 815 25.32 8.71 -13.99
CA THR A 815 25.53 8.13 -15.33
C THR A 815 26.89 7.43 -15.46
N PHE A 816 27.17 6.46 -14.60
CA PHE A 816 28.45 5.77 -14.50
C PHE A 816 28.75 4.90 -15.72
N ARG A 817 27.73 4.23 -16.25
CA ARG A 817 27.79 3.41 -17.45
C ARG A 817 27.24 4.21 -18.62
N LEU A 818 28.00 4.26 -19.70
CA LEU A 818 27.60 4.95 -20.93
C LEU A 818 27.97 4.13 -22.16
N ASP A 819 26.97 3.71 -22.91
CA ASP A 819 27.15 3.08 -24.21
C ASP A 819 27.43 4.11 -25.32
N ALA A 820 27.67 3.63 -26.54
CA ALA A 820 27.97 4.50 -27.68
C ALA A 820 26.77 5.40 -28.07
N LYS A 821 25.54 4.91 -27.93
CA LYS A 821 24.32 5.65 -28.28
C LYS A 821 24.08 6.79 -27.29
N GLN A 822 24.22 6.51 -25.99
CA GLN A 822 24.09 7.49 -24.91
C GLN A 822 25.16 8.59 -25.02
N ARG A 823 26.41 8.23 -25.34
CA ARG A 823 27.48 9.21 -25.61
C ARG A 823 27.14 10.10 -26.80
N ALA A 824 26.66 9.52 -27.90
CA ALA A 824 26.23 10.28 -29.07
C ALA A 824 25.05 11.22 -28.76
N ALA A 825 24.07 10.76 -27.97
CA ALA A 825 22.94 11.59 -27.53
C ALA A 825 23.39 12.78 -26.66
N ILE A 826 24.31 12.55 -25.71
CA ILE A 826 24.91 13.62 -24.90
C ILE A 826 25.60 14.64 -25.80
N ASP A 827 26.42 14.20 -26.76
CA ASP A 827 27.13 15.09 -27.68
C ASP A 827 26.13 15.91 -28.53
N ALA A 828 25.10 15.25 -29.06
CA ALA A 828 24.11 15.86 -29.92
C ALA A 828 23.18 16.83 -29.20
N VAL A 829 22.88 16.62 -27.92
CA VAL A 829 21.91 17.42 -27.15
C VAL A 829 22.59 18.45 -26.27
N VAL A 830 23.69 18.10 -25.61
CA VAL A 830 24.27 18.88 -24.51
C VAL A 830 25.53 19.64 -24.93
N LYS A 831 26.41 19.07 -25.77
CA LYS A 831 27.70 19.68 -26.13
C LYS A 831 27.62 20.72 -27.25
N LYS A 832 26.59 21.56 -27.22
CA LYS A 832 26.33 22.60 -28.23
C LYS A 832 25.52 23.77 -27.67
N ASP A 833 25.31 24.79 -28.49
CA ASP A 833 24.39 25.90 -28.25
C ASP A 833 24.63 26.68 -26.94
N GLY A 834 25.87 26.72 -26.47
CA GLY A 834 26.28 27.42 -25.25
C GLY A 834 25.81 26.75 -23.95
N LYS A 835 25.30 25.53 -24.01
CA LYS A 835 24.73 24.81 -22.86
C LYS A 835 25.81 24.44 -21.83
N THR A 836 25.39 24.24 -20.59
CA THR A 836 26.26 23.82 -19.49
C THR A 836 25.92 22.40 -19.04
N ALA A 837 26.95 21.57 -18.81
CA ALA A 837 26.84 20.26 -18.21
C ALA A 837 27.54 20.23 -16.85
N VAL A 838 26.86 19.72 -15.82
CA VAL A 838 27.43 19.40 -14.50
C VAL A 838 27.53 17.89 -14.38
N TRP A 839 28.75 17.42 -14.15
CA TRP A 839 29.12 16.02 -14.08
C TRP A 839 29.43 15.66 -12.63
N VAL A 840 28.63 14.77 -12.02
CA VAL A 840 28.83 14.36 -10.63
C VAL A 840 29.55 13.01 -10.57
N TYR A 841 30.62 12.97 -9.79
CA TYR A 841 31.41 11.79 -9.46
C TYR A 841 32.08 11.09 -10.65
N ALA A 842 31.41 10.15 -11.33
CA ALA A 842 32.08 9.18 -12.22
C ALA A 842 31.37 8.92 -13.56
N PRO A 843 30.96 9.96 -14.31
CA PRO A 843 30.16 9.73 -15.52
C PRO A 843 30.96 8.96 -16.58
N GLY A 844 30.41 7.87 -17.11
CA GLY A 844 31.04 7.09 -18.16
C GLY A 844 32.28 6.29 -17.74
N PHE A 845 32.54 6.14 -16.44
CA PHE A 845 33.65 5.33 -15.90
C PHE A 845 33.51 3.83 -16.23
N VAL A 846 32.28 3.33 -16.34
CA VAL A 846 31.96 1.94 -16.63
C VAL A 846 31.72 1.78 -18.14
N GLY A 847 32.64 1.09 -18.83
CA GLY A 847 32.51 0.66 -20.23
C GLY A 847 32.47 -0.87 -20.35
N ASP A 848 33.23 -1.43 -21.29
CA ASP A 848 33.55 -2.88 -21.30
C ASP A 848 34.46 -3.26 -20.12
N SER A 849 35.19 -2.28 -19.58
CA SER A 849 35.92 -2.34 -18.33
C SER A 849 35.85 -0.98 -17.60
N LEU A 850 36.33 -0.93 -16.36
CA LEU A 850 36.48 0.35 -15.64
C LEU A 850 37.61 1.20 -16.23
N SER A 851 37.34 2.47 -16.57
CA SER A 851 38.34 3.37 -17.13
C SER A 851 38.01 4.86 -16.94
N ASP A 852 39.00 5.61 -16.46
CA ASP A 852 39.00 7.08 -16.35
C ASP A 852 39.01 7.80 -17.72
N VAL A 853 39.49 7.12 -18.77
CA VAL A 853 39.34 7.58 -20.17
C VAL A 853 37.87 7.76 -20.52
N GLY A 854 36.99 6.91 -19.99
CA GLY A 854 35.55 7.01 -20.20
C GLY A 854 34.95 8.30 -19.64
N ILE A 855 35.42 8.73 -18.46
CA ILE A 855 35.07 10.02 -17.83
C ILE A 855 35.65 11.18 -18.65
N SER A 856 36.94 11.10 -18.98
CA SER A 856 37.62 12.16 -19.69
C SER A 856 37.01 12.42 -21.08
N SER A 857 36.57 11.35 -21.75
CA SER A 857 35.89 11.42 -23.06
C SER A 857 34.54 12.12 -22.98
N VAL A 858 33.71 11.81 -21.98
CA VAL A 858 32.36 12.39 -21.90
C VAL A 858 32.40 13.83 -21.36
N THR A 859 33.24 14.12 -20.37
CA THR A 859 33.32 15.45 -19.76
C THR A 859 34.20 16.42 -20.54
N GLY A 860 35.11 15.91 -21.38
CA GLY A 860 36.15 16.70 -22.03
C GLY A 860 37.22 17.25 -21.08
N ILE A 861 37.20 16.83 -19.81
CA ILE A 861 38.15 17.18 -18.75
C ILE A 861 38.95 15.92 -18.40
N THR A 862 40.27 15.98 -18.48
CA THR A 862 41.14 14.89 -18.01
C THR A 862 40.94 14.64 -16.51
N VAL A 863 40.41 13.47 -16.18
CA VAL A 863 40.15 13.01 -14.82
C VAL A 863 40.99 11.76 -14.56
N ALA A 864 41.58 11.69 -13.37
CA ALA A 864 42.27 10.51 -12.85
C ALA A 864 41.56 10.02 -11.57
N HIS A 865 41.95 8.84 -11.08
CA HIS A 865 41.41 8.30 -9.84
C HIS A 865 42.48 7.72 -8.91
N SER A 866 42.18 7.74 -7.61
CA SER A 866 42.86 6.96 -6.58
C SER A 866 41.98 5.80 -6.16
N THR A 867 42.60 4.64 -5.90
CA THR A 867 41.92 3.46 -5.37
C THR A 867 41.82 3.47 -3.85
N GLU A 868 42.55 4.35 -3.17
CA GLU A 868 42.49 4.50 -1.72
C GLU A 868 41.18 5.18 -1.31
N ALA A 869 40.45 4.58 -0.37
CA ALA A 869 39.21 5.15 0.15
C ALA A 869 39.48 6.45 0.94
N LYS A 870 38.91 7.57 0.52
CA LYS A 870 39.03 8.87 1.19
C LYS A 870 37.69 9.62 1.22
N PRO A 871 37.55 10.61 2.11
CA PRO A 871 36.40 11.52 2.10
C PRO A 871 36.18 12.18 0.73
N LEU A 872 34.94 12.16 0.24
CA LEU A 872 34.52 12.93 -0.93
C LEU A 872 34.01 14.30 -0.47
N LYS A 873 34.92 15.13 0.04
CA LYS A 873 34.63 16.46 0.57
C LYS A 873 35.42 17.53 -0.20
N ILE A 874 34.70 18.49 -0.77
CA ILE A 874 35.28 19.59 -1.52
C ILE A 874 35.16 20.89 -0.73
N THR A 875 36.19 21.71 -0.81
CA THR A 875 36.21 23.07 -0.28
C THR A 875 36.50 24.08 -1.41
N ILE A 876 35.71 25.15 -1.48
CA ILE A 876 35.82 26.19 -2.52
C ILE A 876 37.18 26.89 -2.43
N ALA A 877 37.87 26.96 -3.55
CA ALA A 877 39.21 27.55 -3.69
C ALA A 877 39.24 28.76 -4.63
N ASP A 878 38.20 28.99 -5.43
CA ASP A 878 38.03 30.16 -6.29
C ASP A 878 36.58 30.67 -6.24
N VAL A 879 36.42 31.99 -6.11
CA VAL A 879 35.12 32.69 -6.06
C VAL A 879 35.02 33.81 -7.11
N ASP A 880 36.03 33.97 -7.97
CA ASP A 880 36.06 34.97 -9.02
C ASP A 880 35.50 34.45 -10.36
N ASP A 881 35.46 33.13 -10.55
CA ASP A 881 34.81 32.53 -11.72
C ASP A 881 33.29 32.70 -11.66
N ASP A 882 32.64 32.96 -12.80
CA ASP A 882 31.17 33.09 -12.85
C ASP A 882 30.43 31.89 -12.26
N THR A 883 31.00 30.68 -12.32
CA THR A 883 30.40 29.46 -11.76
C THR A 883 30.43 29.38 -10.22
N THR A 884 31.30 30.15 -9.57
CA THR A 884 31.43 30.23 -8.11
C THR A 884 31.30 31.66 -7.58
N LYS A 885 30.86 32.58 -8.43
CA LYS A 885 30.76 34.00 -8.09
C LYS A 885 29.75 34.22 -6.98
N GLY A 886 30.15 34.98 -5.98
CA GLY A 886 29.34 35.30 -4.81
C GLY A 886 29.30 34.19 -3.75
N LEU A 887 30.04 33.09 -3.94
CA LEU A 887 30.20 32.05 -2.92
C LEU A 887 31.26 32.45 -1.88
N THR A 888 31.25 31.77 -0.74
CA THR A 888 32.23 32.00 0.33
C THR A 888 33.47 31.14 0.11
N LEU A 889 34.65 31.77 0.10
CA LEU A 889 35.92 31.05 0.06
C LEU A 889 36.04 30.11 1.26
N ASN A 890 36.53 28.89 1.04
CA ASN A 890 36.60 27.81 2.02
C ASN A 890 35.25 27.25 2.51
N ALA A 891 34.11 27.61 1.88
CA ALA A 891 32.88 26.85 2.08
C ALA A 891 33.08 25.42 1.56
N GLY A 892 32.70 24.42 2.37
CA GLY A 892 32.88 23.01 2.05
C GLY A 892 31.59 22.21 2.07
N TRP A 893 31.54 21.14 1.27
CA TRP A 893 30.44 20.18 1.23
C TRP A 893 30.96 18.79 0.83
N GLY A 894 30.07 17.80 0.93
CA GLY A 894 30.35 16.41 0.59
C GLY A 894 30.28 15.53 1.82
N ASP A 895 30.92 14.37 1.76
CA ASP A 895 30.81 13.33 2.77
C ASP A 895 32.16 12.98 3.39
N ASN A 896 32.12 12.64 4.68
CA ASN A 896 33.30 12.30 5.46
C ASN A 896 33.63 10.80 5.43
N ALA A 897 32.76 9.94 4.88
CA ALA A 897 33.06 8.52 4.78
C ALA A 897 34.17 8.26 3.75
N GLY A 898 35.01 7.27 4.02
CA GLY A 898 36.00 6.80 3.06
C GLY A 898 35.33 6.11 1.89
N ILE A 899 35.34 6.74 0.71
CA ILE A 899 34.77 6.19 -0.51
C ILE A 899 35.90 5.94 -1.51
N SER A 900 35.81 4.83 -2.24
CA SER A 900 36.72 4.49 -3.35
C SER A 900 35.90 4.08 -4.57
N PRO A 901 36.34 4.39 -5.80
CA PRO A 901 37.50 5.22 -6.14
C PRO A 901 37.25 6.71 -5.88
N VAL A 902 38.34 7.46 -5.69
CA VAL A 902 38.34 8.91 -5.49
C VAL A 902 38.81 9.58 -6.77
N PHE A 903 37.93 10.32 -7.44
CA PHE A 903 38.25 10.97 -8.70
C PHE A 903 38.69 12.42 -8.52
N PHE A 904 39.58 12.90 -9.39
CA PHE A 904 40.06 14.28 -9.36
C PHE A 904 40.49 14.75 -10.76
N CYS A 905 40.41 16.06 -10.98
CA CYS A 905 40.81 16.70 -12.22
C CYS A 905 42.34 16.83 -12.31
N GLU A 906 42.92 16.41 -13.43
CA GLU A 906 44.33 16.64 -13.81
C GLU A 906 44.47 17.43 -15.11
N ASP A 907 43.36 17.97 -15.63
CA ASP A 907 43.37 18.79 -16.84
C ASP A 907 43.92 20.20 -16.57
N GLY A 908 45.13 20.47 -17.06
CA GLY A 908 45.74 21.80 -16.96
C GLY A 908 45.01 22.89 -17.76
N ALA A 909 44.09 22.54 -18.67
CA ALA A 909 43.25 23.48 -19.38
C ALA A 909 41.90 23.74 -18.69
N ALA A 910 41.55 22.96 -17.66
CA ALA A 910 40.39 23.23 -16.82
C ALA A 910 40.77 24.16 -15.68
N LYS A 911 39.90 25.11 -15.34
CA LYS A 911 40.10 26.02 -14.21
C LYS A 911 39.71 25.30 -12.92
N PRO A 912 40.62 25.18 -11.92
CA PRO A 912 40.28 24.62 -10.62
C PRO A 912 39.42 25.59 -9.82
N LEU A 913 38.31 25.09 -9.27
CA LEU A 913 37.35 25.88 -8.48
C LEU A 913 37.27 25.42 -7.02
N GLY A 914 37.62 24.16 -6.75
CA GLY A 914 37.59 23.59 -5.40
C GLY A 914 38.54 22.41 -5.24
N VAL A 915 39.01 22.23 -4.02
CA VAL A 915 39.98 21.20 -3.62
C VAL A 915 39.27 20.08 -2.90
N LEU A 916 39.58 18.83 -3.27
CA LEU A 916 39.15 17.62 -2.58
C LEU A 916 40.04 17.40 -1.36
N GLU A 917 39.49 17.61 -0.17
CA GLU A 917 40.26 17.69 1.09
C GLU A 917 41.08 16.42 1.37
N GLY A 918 40.50 15.24 1.11
CA GLY A 918 41.10 13.95 1.45
C GLY A 918 42.41 13.62 0.72
N ILE A 919 42.69 14.28 -0.41
CA ILE A 919 43.90 14.04 -1.23
C ILE A 919 44.61 15.32 -1.71
N GLY A 920 44.05 16.51 -1.43
CA GLY A 920 44.64 17.79 -1.82
C GLY A 920 44.67 18.05 -3.34
N LYS A 921 43.81 17.39 -4.11
CA LYS A 921 43.70 17.51 -5.58
C LYS A 921 42.46 18.31 -5.97
N THR A 922 42.37 18.76 -7.22
CA THR A 922 41.20 19.50 -7.73
C THR A 922 39.98 18.59 -7.82
N GLY A 923 38.96 18.85 -6.98
CA GLY A 923 37.71 18.10 -6.94
C GLY A 923 36.55 18.80 -7.65
N LEU A 924 36.61 20.12 -7.81
CA LEU A 924 35.66 20.90 -8.60
C LEU A 924 36.44 21.70 -9.66
N ALA A 925 36.05 21.56 -10.92
CA ALA A 925 36.70 22.25 -12.04
C ALA A 925 35.70 22.67 -13.11
N VAL A 926 36.02 23.72 -13.86
CA VAL A 926 35.25 24.17 -15.04
C VAL A 926 36.15 24.27 -16.27
N LYS A 927 35.62 23.83 -17.42
CA LYS A 927 36.24 24.00 -18.73
C LYS A 927 35.20 24.55 -19.72
N ARG A 928 35.49 25.70 -20.30
CA ARG A 928 34.64 26.36 -21.29
C ARG A 928 35.12 25.98 -22.69
N PHE A 929 34.29 25.26 -23.43
CA PHE A 929 34.50 24.96 -24.85
C PHE A 929 33.86 26.06 -25.71
N PRO A 930 34.16 26.13 -27.03
CA PRO A 930 33.58 27.15 -27.90
C PRO A 930 32.05 27.20 -27.88
N ASN A 931 31.40 26.04 -27.76
CA ASN A 931 29.94 25.91 -27.90
C ASN A 931 29.23 25.31 -26.68
N TRP A 932 29.92 25.05 -25.57
CA TRP A 932 29.33 24.50 -24.33
C TRP A 932 30.29 24.62 -23.15
N THR A 933 29.79 24.45 -21.93
CA THR A 933 30.60 24.48 -20.69
C THR A 933 30.51 23.15 -19.95
N SER A 934 31.65 22.64 -19.50
CA SER A 934 31.74 21.43 -18.69
C SER A 934 32.17 21.78 -17.26
N VAL A 935 31.37 21.40 -16.28
CA VAL A 935 31.66 21.53 -14.85
C VAL A 935 31.76 20.13 -14.26
N TYR A 936 32.92 19.78 -13.73
CA TYR A 936 33.14 18.48 -13.11
C TYR A 936 33.23 18.61 -11.58
N CYS A 937 32.47 17.78 -10.87
CA CYS A 937 32.44 17.75 -9.41
C CYS A 937 32.59 16.32 -8.89
N ALA A 938 33.66 16.07 -8.14
CA ALA A 938 33.96 14.76 -7.57
C ALA A 938 33.11 14.40 -6.33
N ALA A 939 32.57 15.38 -5.61
CA ALA A 939 31.78 15.16 -4.40
C ALA A 939 30.27 15.13 -4.68
N PRO A 940 29.51 14.23 -4.04
CA PRO A 940 28.06 14.16 -4.20
C PRO A 940 27.33 15.27 -3.41
N ASN A 941 26.00 15.31 -3.51
CA ASN A 941 25.11 16.20 -2.75
C ASN A 941 25.52 17.68 -2.83
N LEU A 942 25.59 18.20 -4.06
CA LEU A 942 25.94 19.59 -4.34
C LEU A 942 24.91 20.51 -3.65
N PRO A 943 25.37 21.50 -2.87
CA PRO A 943 24.49 22.35 -2.08
C PRO A 943 23.75 23.38 -2.93
N SER A 944 22.56 23.80 -2.46
CA SER A 944 21.68 24.80 -3.08
C SER A 944 22.42 26.05 -3.58
N TRP A 945 23.34 26.59 -2.78
CA TRP A 945 24.12 27.78 -3.12
C TRP A 945 25.07 27.57 -4.31
N LEU A 946 25.68 26.38 -4.41
CA LEU A 946 26.55 26.05 -5.54
C LEU A 946 25.71 25.85 -6.80
N LEU A 947 24.63 25.08 -6.67
CA LEU A 947 23.68 24.84 -7.76
C LEU A 947 23.13 26.14 -8.32
N ARG A 948 22.74 27.09 -7.45
CA ARG A 948 22.25 28.41 -7.84
C ARG A 948 23.31 29.21 -8.59
N SER A 949 24.56 29.21 -8.13
CA SER A 949 25.66 29.92 -8.79
C SER A 949 25.95 29.34 -10.19
N VAL A 950 26.04 28.02 -10.30
CA VAL A 950 26.23 27.33 -11.58
C VAL A 950 25.05 27.54 -12.53
N ALA A 951 23.81 27.47 -12.03
CA ALA A 951 22.61 27.73 -12.82
C ALA A 951 22.60 29.17 -13.36
N ARG A 952 22.94 30.15 -12.53
CA ARG A 952 23.08 31.55 -12.96
C ARG A 952 24.15 31.71 -14.04
N ALA A 953 25.31 31.08 -13.88
CA ALA A 953 26.38 31.09 -14.88
C ALA A 953 25.95 30.44 -16.21
N ALA A 954 25.08 29.44 -16.17
CA ALA A 954 24.46 28.81 -17.35
C ALA A 954 23.31 29.66 -17.96
N GLY A 955 23.01 30.83 -17.39
CA GLY A 955 21.93 31.71 -17.84
C GLY A 955 20.53 31.25 -17.45
N VAL A 956 20.40 30.32 -16.50
CA VAL A 956 19.11 29.92 -15.93
C VAL A 956 18.53 31.07 -15.13
N GLN A 957 17.23 31.30 -15.28
CA GLN A 957 16.51 32.27 -14.49
C GLN A 957 16.35 31.79 -13.04
N ILE A 958 16.95 32.52 -12.10
CA ILE A 958 16.74 32.31 -10.66
C ILE A 958 15.53 33.14 -10.23
N LEU A 959 14.47 32.46 -9.80
CA LEU A 959 13.23 33.08 -9.35
C LEU A 959 13.33 33.57 -7.91
N ASN A 960 14.02 32.83 -7.05
CA ASN A 960 14.19 33.13 -5.63
C ASN A 960 15.65 32.95 -5.20
N GLU A 961 16.18 33.92 -4.45
CA GLU A 961 17.60 33.90 -4.01
C GLU A 961 17.80 33.21 -2.64
N THR A 962 16.73 32.94 -1.91
CA THR A 962 16.75 32.24 -0.62
C THR A 962 16.56 30.74 -0.78
N ASP A 963 16.89 29.98 0.26
CA ASP A 963 16.83 28.52 0.28
C ASP A 963 15.42 27.96 0.56
N ASP A 964 14.35 28.74 0.30
CA ASP A 964 12.98 28.24 0.42
C ASP A 964 12.68 27.25 -0.72
N PRO A 965 12.06 26.09 -0.44
CA PRO A 965 11.56 25.20 -1.47
C PRO A 965 10.68 25.93 -2.48
N LEU A 966 10.99 25.75 -3.77
CA LEU A 966 10.30 26.41 -4.88
C LEU A 966 9.83 25.39 -5.92
N TYR A 967 8.59 25.56 -6.37
CA TYR A 967 7.99 24.76 -7.45
C TYR A 967 7.35 25.68 -8.47
N ALA A 968 7.55 25.45 -9.77
CA ALA A 968 6.95 26.30 -10.79
C ALA A 968 6.75 25.58 -12.12
N ASN A 969 5.71 26.00 -12.84
CA ASN A 969 5.49 25.71 -14.25
C ASN A 969 5.13 27.01 -14.99
N ARG A 970 4.60 26.90 -16.22
CA ARG A 970 4.27 28.09 -17.02
C ARG A 970 3.18 28.96 -16.39
N SER A 971 2.22 28.38 -15.68
CA SER A 971 1.08 29.10 -15.10
C SER A 971 1.09 29.21 -13.57
N PHE A 972 1.96 28.48 -12.86
CA PHE A 972 1.94 28.42 -11.40
C PHE A 972 3.35 28.55 -10.79
N LEU A 973 3.42 29.15 -9.61
CA LEU A 973 4.63 29.32 -8.81
C LEU A 973 4.28 29.15 -7.32
N ALA A 974 5.06 28.39 -6.59
CA ALA A 974 4.89 28.16 -5.17
C ALA A 974 6.21 28.31 -4.41
N LEU A 975 6.11 28.85 -3.19
CA LEU A 975 7.20 28.90 -2.22
C LEU A 975 6.71 28.38 -0.87
N HIS A 976 7.59 27.71 -0.14
CA HIS A 976 7.32 27.30 1.24
C HIS A 976 8.39 27.81 2.18
N THR A 977 8.01 28.54 3.22
CA THR A 977 8.97 29.25 4.08
C THR A 977 9.31 28.46 5.34
N ASN A 978 10.57 28.46 5.74
CA ASN A 978 10.96 28.06 7.10
C ASN A 978 10.80 29.21 8.09
N GLU A 979 11.32 30.38 7.72
CA GLU A 979 11.33 31.60 8.53
C GLU A 979 10.53 32.71 7.86
N ALA A 980 9.92 33.56 8.68
CA ALA A 980 9.19 34.73 8.19
C ALA A 980 10.13 35.74 7.55
N GLY A 981 9.59 36.57 6.65
CA GLY A 981 10.24 37.76 6.15
C GLY A 981 10.10 37.94 4.64
N GLU A 982 10.83 38.93 4.16
CA GLU A 982 10.80 39.35 2.77
C GLU A 982 11.42 38.32 1.82
N ARG A 983 10.79 38.13 0.66
CA ARG A 983 11.31 37.39 -0.50
C ARG A 983 11.18 38.25 -1.74
N VAL A 984 12.19 38.22 -2.59
CA VAL A 984 12.21 38.96 -3.85
C VAL A 984 12.17 37.98 -5.01
N LEU A 985 11.04 37.96 -5.72
CA LEU A 985 10.80 37.10 -6.88
C LEU A 985 11.19 37.83 -8.17
N ARG A 986 12.04 37.21 -9.01
CA ARG A 986 12.58 37.84 -10.22
C ARG A 986 12.15 37.13 -11.51
N PHE A 987 11.56 37.89 -12.44
CA PHE A 987 10.99 37.39 -13.68
C PHE A 987 11.79 37.83 -14.92
N ALA A 988 12.00 36.93 -15.88
CA ALA A 988 12.64 37.27 -17.16
C ALA A 988 11.75 38.12 -18.09
N ALA A 989 10.44 38.13 -17.84
CA ALA A 989 9.46 38.94 -18.54
C ALA A 989 8.39 39.45 -17.54
N PRO A 990 7.73 40.59 -17.82
CA PRO A 990 6.67 41.12 -16.98
C PRO A 990 5.63 40.03 -16.66
N THR A 991 5.43 39.75 -15.37
CA THR A 991 4.57 38.68 -14.88
C THR A 991 3.59 39.25 -13.86
N SER A 992 2.31 38.91 -14.01
CA SER A 992 1.28 39.15 -13.01
C SER A 992 1.21 37.96 -12.05
N LEU A 993 0.99 38.21 -10.76
CA LEU A 993 0.86 37.16 -9.74
C LEU A 993 -0.42 37.35 -8.93
N TYR A 994 -1.22 36.29 -8.84
CA TYR A 994 -2.42 36.20 -8.02
C TYR A 994 -2.26 35.05 -7.01
N GLU A 995 -2.34 35.35 -5.71
CA GLU A 995 -2.29 34.33 -4.64
C GLU A 995 -3.67 33.65 -4.55
N VAL A 996 -3.70 32.33 -4.74
CA VAL A 996 -4.95 31.59 -5.01
C VAL A 996 -5.76 31.25 -3.75
N PHE A 997 -5.16 31.30 -2.57
CA PHE A 997 -5.78 30.98 -1.28
C PHE A 997 -6.12 32.25 -0.47
N ASP A 998 -5.31 33.30 -0.58
CA ASP A 998 -5.55 34.62 0.01
C ASP A 998 -6.40 35.51 -0.92
N HIS A 999 -6.72 35.02 -2.12
CA HIS A 999 -7.51 35.69 -3.15
C HIS A 999 -7.03 37.10 -3.48
N LYS A 1000 -5.71 37.27 -3.61
CA LYS A 1000 -5.07 38.59 -3.69
C LYS A 1000 -4.24 38.73 -4.95
N GLN A 1001 -4.50 39.77 -5.74
CA GLN A 1001 -3.55 40.22 -6.76
C GLN A 1001 -2.31 40.81 -6.07
N VAL A 1002 -1.18 40.12 -6.17
CA VAL A 1002 0.09 40.51 -5.54
C VAL A 1002 0.88 41.45 -6.43
N ALA A 1003 0.88 41.23 -7.74
CA ALA A 1003 1.57 42.06 -8.71
C ALA A 1003 0.87 42.07 -10.06
N ARG A 1004 1.01 43.15 -10.83
CA ARG A 1004 0.59 43.23 -12.24
C ARG A 1004 1.79 43.62 -13.10
N ASP A 1005 2.09 42.81 -14.10
CA ASP A 1005 3.13 43.03 -15.12
C ASP A 1005 4.49 43.48 -14.56
N ALA A 1006 4.96 42.79 -13.52
CA ALA A 1006 6.20 43.13 -12.82
C ALA A 1006 7.35 42.20 -13.21
N LEU A 1007 8.56 42.77 -13.31
CA LEU A 1007 9.81 42.00 -13.45
C LEU A 1007 10.39 41.57 -12.10
N GLU A 1008 9.99 42.24 -11.03
CA GLU A 1008 10.43 42.00 -9.67
C GLU A 1008 9.25 42.19 -8.73
N VAL A 1009 9.03 41.24 -7.83
CA VAL A 1009 7.94 41.27 -6.86
C VAL A 1009 8.50 40.96 -5.48
N THR A 1010 8.31 41.90 -4.56
CA THR A 1010 8.65 41.72 -3.15
C THR A 1010 7.42 41.24 -2.39
N VAL A 1011 7.53 40.11 -1.70
CA VAL A 1011 6.48 39.54 -0.85
C VAL A 1011 7.01 39.34 0.56
N ASP A 1012 6.23 39.72 1.57
CA ASP A 1012 6.53 39.42 2.97
C ASP A 1012 5.70 38.20 3.39
N LEU A 1013 6.38 37.11 3.75
CA LEU A 1013 5.74 35.82 4.00
C LEU A 1013 5.90 35.41 5.47
N PRO A 1014 4.87 34.81 6.11
CA PRO A 1014 5.01 34.24 7.44
C PRO A 1014 5.98 33.05 7.48
N ALA A 1015 6.39 32.63 8.67
CA ALA A 1015 7.12 31.37 8.85
C ALA A 1015 6.19 30.17 8.62
N LYS A 1016 6.73 29.04 8.15
CA LYS A 1016 6.00 27.77 7.96
C LYS A 1016 4.77 27.91 7.05
N HIS A 1017 4.86 28.79 6.06
CA HIS A 1017 3.74 29.17 5.20
C HIS A 1017 3.99 28.71 3.76
N THR A 1018 2.93 28.28 3.08
CA THR A 1018 2.96 27.97 1.65
C THR A 1018 2.21 29.05 0.90
N ALA A 1019 2.95 29.85 0.12
CA ALA A 1019 2.37 30.80 -0.81
C ALA A 1019 2.24 30.15 -2.20
N PHE A 1020 1.06 30.23 -2.81
CA PHE A 1020 0.80 29.63 -4.11
C PHE A 1020 0.16 30.63 -5.08
N TYR A 1021 0.91 30.93 -6.13
CA TYR A 1021 0.57 31.95 -7.10
C TYR A 1021 0.16 31.35 -8.44
N PHE A 1022 -0.97 31.81 -8.96
CA PHE A 1022 -1.26 31.79 -10.38
C PHE A 1022 -0.50 32.94 -11.07
N ARG A 1023 0.22 32.62 -12.13
CA ARG A 1023 0.98 33.57 -12.96
C ARG A 1023 0.05 34.23 -13.99
N GLY A 1024 -0.82 35.09 -13.49
CA GLY A 1024 -1.77 35.86 -14.29
C GLY A 1024 -2.55 36.82 -13.39
N THR A 1025 -3.68 37.30 -13.91
CA THR A 1025 -4.55 38.22 -13.16
C THR A 1025 -5.70 37.49 -12.45
N GLU A 1026 -6.26 38.14 -11.44
CA GLU A 1026 -7.50 37.72 -10.77
C GLU A 1026 -8.64 37.49 -11.79
N GLU A 1027 -8.76 38.36 -12.80
CA GLU A 1027 -9.80 38.24 -13.83
C GLU A 1027 -9.61 36.99 -14.70
N GLU A 1028 -8.37 36.60 -14.99
CA GLU A 1028 -8.04 35.36 -15.69
C GLU A 1028 -8.37 34.14 -14.82
N TRP A 1029 -7.99 34.16 -13.54
CA TRP A 1029 -8.29 33.10 -12.59
C TRP A 1029 -9.80 32.88 -12.38
N ASN A 1030 -10.56 33.97 -12.32
CA ASN A 1030 -12.01 33.92 -12.10
C ASN A 1030 -12.80 33.50 -13.35
N ARG A 1031 -12.28 33.77 -14.56
CA ARG A 1031 -12.87 33.26 -15.81
C ARG A 1031 -12.79 31.74 -15.93
N ALA A 1032 -11.81 31.10 -15.30
CA ALA A 1032 -11.74 29.65 -15.14
C ALA A 1032 -12.74 29.15 -14.09
N GLY A 1033 -14.06 29.34 -14.30
CA GLY A 1033 -15.09 28.99 -13.30
C GLY A 1033 -15.24 27.48 -13.09
N VAL A 1034 -15.36 26.99 -11.86
CA VAL A 1034 -15.59 25.55 -11.56
C VAL A 1034 -17.04 25.16 -11.88
N LYS A 1035 -17.29 23.91 -12.28
CA LYS A 1035 -18.64 23.41 -12.57
C LYS A 1035 -19.37 22.96 -11.31
#